data_AF-A0A373N100-F1
#
_entry.id   AF-A0A373N100-F1
#
_cell.length_a   1.000
_cell.length_b   1.000
_cell.length_c   1.000
_cell.angle_alpha   90.00
_cell.angle_beta   90.00
_cell.angle_gamma   90.00
#
_symmetry.space_group_name_H-M   'P 1'
#
loop_
_entity.id
_entity.type
_entity.pdbx_description
1 polymer ?
#
loop_
_entity_poly.entity_id
_entity_poly.type
_entity_poly.pdbx_seq_one_letter_code
_entity_poly.pdbx_strand_id
1 'polypeptide(L)'
;MRKKEIERIPYLGLKKISRKKDVKYIGVTAVKIVGNKKHLFLEVYKNKKESKMVPVVRIILTEKEFWNYFPKTEQWTRQKVEKDGGYGNYIWGEKAVTWEQIEKENVLQSTEDLERIKKFCKIKIPVYYEARWWQYIYKHEDDLATAARIDREHRKFVRRQEALKDRMSHTAKLPEKRILEYADRIYFQKEHHLYYKKYGSWTKIACSKCGGVTDARWRDGISYESQFQKHTEEPREGKSGKCPMCGAVGTYKCQGKIKGEYSKKIHLFLGQRYKEDGAVLRYVEIEKAWTLGFIKGNDGPEMYNAAEELSGVEVARAYFEPGKKVQIDYHKHDLCRNEDFWDDCNLYGLANIDIKAAPIMPETYEELKNTIFRYSELKEYAAQAQEVNPIRYLQNYQKTTQIEMLVKLGLSEIVKGINEGRTGIIVDASAKRLDALLGIRRERTKKLIEEKGDARLLRVLQIEKSLDQHWTEEQVNHLRETGLDIAHIAFVLNYMTIQKLLNRIEKYAGCAYETNCGRAMNEIQNTAIMYLDYLAMRERRGYDLNNSVYQQPRNLDEAHTQMTAETNREEVEKRLRETEEKYPNIKKQYRNLRKEYYYEDAMYVIRPARSAAEIVMEGRILHHCVGGDNYLSKHNEGKSYILMMRYQKEPETPYITIEINPEQKRIVQWYGERDTKPDKEKIQSWLDNYLEKLKSGTLQEETSEVMTMTA
;
A
#
# COMPACT_ATOMS: atom_id res chain seq x y z
N MET A 1 21.33 -37.98 7.00
CA MET A 1 20.75 -39.08 7.82
C MET A 1 20.76 -40.39 7.03
N ARG A 2 21.14 -41.54 7.62
CA ARG A 2 21.17 -42.86 6.94
C ARG A 2 19.85 -43.64 7.13
N LYS A 3 18.78 -43.17 6.47
CA LYS A 3 17.38 -43.63 6.71
C LYS A 3 17.18 -45.15 6.66
N LYS A 4 17.70 -45.82 5.62
CA LYS A 4 17.61 -47.28 5.45
C LYS A 4 18.33 -48.08 6.56
N GLU A 5 19.42 -47.55 7.11
CA GLU A 5 20.11 -48.18 8.25
C GLU A 5 19.31 -47.99 9.54
N ILE A 6 18.65 -46.84 9.69
CA ILE A 6 17.83 -46.51 10.85
C ILE A 6 16.52 -47.33 10.89
N GLU A 7 15.92 -47.61 9.74
CA GLU A 7 14.75 -48.50 9.62
C GLU A 7 15.06 -49.93 10.08
N ARG A 8 16.28 -50.43 9.80
CA ARG A 8 16.73 -51.78 10.19
C ARG A 8 16.96 -51.93 11.70
N ILE A 9 16.96 -50.83 12.46
CA ILE A 9 17.15 -50.87 13.91
C ILE A 9 15.85 -51.33 14.58
N PRO A 10 15.89 -52.41 15.39
CA PRO A 10 14.73 -52.89 16.12
C PRO A 10 14.12 -51.79 17.01
N TYR A 11 12.79 -51.76 17.10
CA TYR A 11 12.05 -50.90 18.02
C TYR A 11 12.44 -51.18 19.47
N LEU A 12 12.53 -50.14 20.30
CA LEU A 12 12.97 -50.23 21.70
C LEU A 12 11.98 -51.01 22.57
N GLY A 13 10.69 -50.98 22.20
CA GLY A 13 9.60 -51.65 22.88
C GLY A 13 9.24 -51.03 24.23
N LEU A 14 7.96 -51.12 24.58
CA LEU A 14 7.47 -50.73 25.91
C LEU A 14 7.76 -51.82 26.95
N LYS A 15 8.61 -51.54 27.95
CA LYS A 15 8.89 -52.51 29.03
C LYS A 15 7.77 -52.60 30.07
N LYS A 16 7.08 -51.48 30.34
CA LYS A 16 5.99 -51.39 31.34
C LYS A 16 4.84 -50.52 30.80
N ILE A 17 3.60 -50.96 31.02
CA ILE A 17 2.38 -50.18 30.74
C ILE A 17 2.04 -49.37 31.99
N SER A 18 1.60 -48.12 31.83
CA SER A 18 1.07 -47.34 32.95
C SER A 18 -0.33 -47.83 33.34
N ARG A 19 -0.57 -48.03 34.64
CA ARG A 19 -1.91 -48.38 35.19
C ARG A 19 -2.84 -47.16 35.32
N LYS A 20 -2.33 -45.94 35.12
CA LYS A 20 -3.12 -44.71 35.21
C LYS A 20 -4.02 -44.58 33.97
N LYS A 21 -5.34 -44.42 34.18
CA LYS A 21 -6.34 -44.32 33.11
C LYS A 21 -6.09 -43.14 32.16
N ASP A 22 -5.50 -42.06 32.67
CA ASP A 22 -5.30 -40.82 31.90
C ASP A 22 -4.10 -40.89 30.95
N VAL A 23 -3.19 -41.85 31.11
CA VAL A 23 -1.98 -41.96 30.27
C VAL A 23 -2.33 -42.62 28.94
N LYS A 24 -2.20 -41.87 27.85
CA LYS A 24 -2.47 -42.34 26.48
C LYS A 24 -1.21 -42.73 25.73
N TYR A 25 -0.09 -42.03 25.96
CA TYR A 25 1.16 -42.21 25.23
C TYR A 25 2.36 -42.29 26.17
N ILE A 26 3.33 -43.14 25.81
CA ILE A 26 4.57 -43.33 26.57
C ILE A 26 5.77 -43.18 25.62
N GLY A 27 6.69 -42.28 25.96
CA GLY A 27 7.96 -42.09 25.26
C GLY A 27 9.08 -42.95 25.84
N VAL A 28 9.86 -43.57 24.97
CA VAL A 28 11.07 -44.36 25.30
C VAL A 28 12.24 -43.82 24.51
N THR A 29 13.40 -43.66 25.14
CA THR A 29 14.58 -43.11 24.47
C THR A 29 15.80 -44.03 24.48
N ALA A 30 16.59 -43.96 23.42
CA ALA A 30 17.91 -44.57 23.36
C ALA A 30 18.86 -43.74 22.49
N VAL A 31 20.13 -43.69 22.87
CA VAL A 31 21.16 -43.10 22.02
C VAL A 31 21.85 -44.24 21.28
N LYS A 32 21.84 -44.20 19.94
CA LYS A 32 22.53 -45.17 19.09
C LYS A 32 23.50 -44.48 18.15
N ILE A 33 24.61 -45.14 17.86
CA ILE A 33 25.59 -44.66 16.87
C ILE A 33 25.27 -45.32 15.55
N VAL A 34 25.01 -44.52 14.52
CA VAL A 34 24.73 -45.00 13.16
C VAL A 34 25.68 -44.26 12.21
N GLY A 35 26.51 -45.01 11.48
CA GLY A 35 27.46 -44.44 10.51
C GLY A 35 28.39 -43.36 11.06
N ASN A 36 28.84 -43.49 12.32
CA ASN A 36 29.71 -42.58 13.09
C ASN A 36 29.05 -41.32 13.68
N LYS A 37 27.71 -41.20 13.67
CA LYS A 37 27.01 -40.10 14.34
C LYS A 37 26.15 -40.62 15.49
N LYS A 38 26.13 -39.88 16.61
CA LYS A 38 25.19 -40.13 17.72
C LYS A 38 23.79 -39.67 17.30
N HIS A 39 22.82 -40.56 17.42
CA HIS A 39 21.42 -40.30 17.15
C HIS A 39 20.63 -40.58 18.44
N LEU A 40 19.80 -39.62 18.86
CA LEU A 40 18.80 -39.85 19.89
C LEU A 40 17.54 -40.38 19.21
N PHE A 41 17.17 -41.61 19.56
CA PHE A 41 15.90 -42.22 19.19
C PHE A 41 14.91 -41.92 20.31
N LEU A 42 13.81 -41.28 19.96
CA LEU A 42 12.62 -41.21 20.79
C LEU A 42 11.51 -41.98 20.06
N GLU A 43 10.95 -42.96 20.73
CA GLU A 43 9.83 -43.74 20.23
C GLU A 43 8.62 -43.52 21.13
N VAL A 44 7.51 -43.08 20.53
CA VAL A 44 6.27 -42.81 21.26
C VAL A 44 5.29 -43.95 20.98
N TYR A 45 4.85 -44.62 22.04
CA TYR A 45 3.95 -45.76 21.96
C TYR A 45 2.57 -45.43 22.53
N LYS A 46 1.53 -46.12 22.06
CA LYS A 46 0.19 -46.05 22.65
C LYS A 46 0.13 -46.96 23.90
N ASN A 47 -0.46 -46.48 24.99
CA ASN A 47 -0.55 -47.19 26.27
C ASN A 47 -1.55 -48.37 26.23
N LYS A 48 -1.31 -49.38 25.37
CA LYS A 48 -2.14 -50.58 25.19
C LYS A 48 -1.29 -51.85 25.10
N LYS A 49 -1.73 -52.92 25.79
CA LYS A 49 -1.89 -54.26 25.19
C LYS A 49 -1.03 -54.62 23.97
N GLU A 50 -1.72 -54.46 22.85
CA GLU A 50 -1.35 -54.87 21.49
C GLU A 50 -0.33 -53.93 20.82
N SER A 51 -0.11 -52.72 21.36
CA SER A 51 0.70 -51.66 20.70
C SER A 51 2.08 -51.46 21.34
N LYS A 52 2.60 -52.46 22.06
CA LYS A 52 3.89 -52.35 22.78
C LYS A 52 5.13 -52.48 21.91
N MET A 53 5.01 -53.18 20.79
CA MET A 53 6.14 -53.58 19.95
C MET A 53 6.34 -52.63 18.76
N VAL A 54 5.33 -51.83 18.41
CA VAL A 54 5.36 -50.90 17.28
C VAL A 54 4.99 -49.50 17.77
N PRO A 55 5.89 -48.51 17.65
CA PRO A 55 5.59 -47.13 18.05
C PRO A 55 4.65 -46.43 17.06
N VAL A 56 3.94 -45.40 17.53
CA VAL A 56 3.13 -44.50 16.70
C VAL A 56 4.04 -43.63 15.84
N VAL A 57 5.13 -43.14 16.42
CA VAL A 57 6.18 -42.38 15.73
C VAL A 57 7.54 -42.67 16.33
N ARG A 58 8.55 -42.73 15.47
CA ARG A 58 9.96 -42.77 15.83
C ARG A 58 10.59 -41.44 15.41
N ILE A 59 10.92 -40.62 16.39
CA ILE A 59 11.58 -39.33 16.23
C ILE A 59 13.08 -39.57 16.38
N ILE A 60 13.86 -39.12 15.39
CA ILE A 60 15.31 -39.26 15.38
C ILE A 60 15.92 -37.88 15.35
N LEU A 61 16.70 -37.58 16.39
CA LEU A 61 17.40 -36.32 16.56
C LEU A 61 18.90 -36.54 16.39
N THR A 62 19.55 -35.63 15.67
CA THR A 62 21.00 -35.49 15.64
C THR A 62 21.38 -34.07 16.04
N GLU A 63 22.69 -33.79 16.12
CA GLU A 63 23.18 -32.44 16.38
C GLU A 63 22.85 -31.43 15.27
N LYS A 64 22.54 -31.87 14.04
CA LYS A 64 22.37 -30.97 12.87
C LYS A 64 21.07 -31.15 12.09
N GLU A 65 20.35 -32.24 12.34
CA GLU A 65 19.12 -32.60 11.59
C GLU A 65 18.20 -33.47 12.46
N PHE A 66 16.89 -33.38 12.19
CA PHE A 66 15.85 -34.22 12.81
C PHE A 66 14.92 -34.79 11.74
N TRP A 67 14.39 -35.99 11.98
CA TRP A 67 13.41 -36.65 11.12
C TRP A 67 12.47 -37.52 11.94
N ASN A 68 11.23 -37.65 11.48
CA ASN A 68 10.23 -38.53 12.07
C ASN A 68 9.89 -39.65 11.09
N TYR A 69 9.80 -40.87 11.59
CA TYR A 69 9.35 -42.04 10.87
C TYR A 69 8.03 -42.54 11.46
N PHE A 70 7.04 -42.77 10.61
CA PHE A 70 5.73 -43.30 10.99
C PHE A 70 5.62 -44.76 10.56
N PRO A 71 5.72 -45.74 11.49
CA PRO A 71 5.70 -47.16 11.13
C PRO A 71 4.40 -47.62 10.45
N LYS A 72 3.26 -46.99 10.74
CA LYS A 72 1.96 -47.36 10.15
C LYS A 72 1.86 -47.00 8.67
N THR A 73 2.51 -45.92 8.24
CA THR A 73 2.44 -45.41 6.86
C THR A 73 3.76 -45.57 6.10
N GLU A 74 4.81 -46.06 6.78
CA GLU A 74 6.18 -46.20 6.26
C GLU A 74 6.75 -44.88 5.67
N GLN A 75 6.31 -43.75 6.21
CA GLN A 75 6.68 -42.42 5.70
C GLN A 75 7.68 -41.71 6.61
N TRP A 76 8.60 -41.01 5.96
CA TRP A 76 9.53 -40.07 6.60
C TRP A 76 9.05 -38.65 6.45
N THR A 77 9.03 -37.90 7.55
CA THR A 77 8.68 -36.48 7.55
C THR A 77 9.73 -35.64 8.27
N ARG A 78 9.75 -34.35 7.95
CA ARG A 78 10.57 -33.32 8.62
C ARG A 78 9.69 -32.31 9.36
N GLN A 79 8.50 -32.74 9.77
CA GLN A 79 7.57 -31.91 10.52
C GLN A 79 8.06 -31.77 11.96
N LYS A 80 7.91 -30.61 12.58
CA LYS A 80 8.20 -30.45 14.02
C LYS A 80 7.26 -31.32 14.85
N VAL A 81 7.70 -31.71 16.03
CA VAL A 81 6.91 -32.51 16.99
C VAL A 81 5.58 -31.84 17.35
N GLU A 82 5.56 -30.51 17.43
CA GLU A 82 4.36 -29.69 17.63
C GLU A 82 4.11 -28.84 16.37
N LYS A 83 2.89 -28.88 15.83
CA LYS A 83 2.49 -28.10 14.65
C LYS A 83 2.30 -26.62 15.03
N ASP A 84 2.68 -25.71 14.11
CA ASP A 84 2.62 -24.25 14.33
C ASP A 84 1.26 -23.79 14.87
N GLY A 85 1.27 -23.14 16.05
CA GLY A 85 0.06 -22.64 16.74
C GLY A 85 -0.05 -22.95 18.24
N GLY A 86 0.82 -23.78 18.82
CA GLY A 86 1.09 -23.81 20.27
C GLY A 86 -0.05 -24.25 21.20
N TYR A 87 -0.90 -25.19 20.78
CA TYR A 87 -1.97 -25.77 21.62
C TYR A 87 -2.13 -27.27 21.39
N GLY A 88 -1.15 -28.06 21.82
CA GLY A 88 -1.32 -29.51 22.05
C GLY A 88 -1.51 -30.37 20.80
N ASN A 89 -1.08 -29.89 19.62
CA ASN A 89 -1.22 -30.57 18.33
C ASN A 89 0.07 -31.32 17.98
N TYR A 90 0.28 -32.47 18.61
CA TYR A 90 1.48 -33.29 18.43
C TYR A 90 1.34 -34.31 17.31
N ILE A 91 2.46 -34.68 16.68
CA ILE A 91 2.47 -35.62 15.55
C ILE A 91 1.99 -37.05 15.89
N TRP A 92 1.83 -37.40 17.16
CA TRP A 92 1.42 -38.73 17.61
C TRP A 92 0.03 -38.79 18.29
N GLY A 93 -0.64 -37.65 18.46
CA GLY A 93 -1.87 -37.56 19.25
C GLY A 93 -2.91 -36.60 18.69
N GLU A 94 -4.13 -36.70 19.22
CA GLU A 94 -5.20 -35.73 18.95
C GLU A 94 -4.90 -34.41 19.65
N LYS A 95 -5.45 -33.31 19.11
CA LYS A 95 -5.25 -31.98 19.67
C LYS A 95 -5.85 -31.91 21.07
N ALA A 96 -5.00 -31.71 22.07
CA ALA A 96 -5.44 -31.53 23.46
C ALA A 96 -5.96 -30.10 23.70
N VAL A 97 -6.91 -29.95 24.63
CA VAL A 97 -7.59 -28.68 24.93
C VAL A 97 -6.88 -27.90 26.05
N THR A 98 -6.23 -28.58 27.00
CA THR A 98 -5.53 -27.95 28.15
C THR A 98 -4.14 -28.53 28.42
N TRP A 99 -3.25 -27.75 29.02
CA TRP A 99 -1.88 -28.17 29.37
C TRP A 99 -1.84 -29.34 30.38
N GLU A 100 -2.71 -29.31 31.39
CA GLU A 100 -2.81 -30.37 32.41
C GLU A 100 -3.22 -31.72 31.80
N GLN A 101 -4.08 -31.69 30.79
CA GLN A 101 -4.49 -32.89 30.07
C GLN A 101 -3.30 -33.50 29.33
N ILE A 102 -2.45 -32.67 28.70
CA ILE A 102 -1.28 -33.14 27.95
C ILE A 102 -0.25 -33.79 28.89
N GLU A 103 0.01 -33.17 30.04
CA GLU A 103 0.94 -33.68 31.06
C GLU A 103 0.50 -35.03 31.64
N LYS A 104 -0.82 -35.24 31.80
CA LYS A 104 -1.38 -36.53 32.24
C LYS A 104 -1.36 -37.58 31.12
N GLU A 105 -1.58 -37.18 29.87
CA GLU A 105 -1.69 -38.08 28.72
C GLU A 105 -0.33 -38.57 28.18
N ASN A 106 0.75 -37.79 28.34
CA ASN A 106 2.07 -38.07 27.74
C ASN A 106 3.17 -38.20 28.79
N VAL A 107 3.63 -39.41 29.07
CA VAL A 107 4.67 -39.67 30.08
C VAL A 107 5.90 -40.35 29.47
N LEU A 108 7.05 -40.25 30.13
CA LEU A 108 8.24 -41.05 29.79
C LEU A 108 8.25 -42.37 30.58
N GLN A 109 8.93 -43.38 30.04
CA GLN A 109 9.02 -44.68 30.71
C GLN A 109 9.93 -44.63 31.94
N SER A 110 11.00 -43.84 31.94
CA SER A 110 11.87 -43.63 33.10
C SER A 110 12.38 -42.19 33.22
N THR A 111 12.89 -41.84 34.40
CA THR A 111 13.61 -40.57 34.63
C THR A 111 14.92 -40.51 33.83
N GLU A 112 15.57 -41.65 33.58
CA GLU A 112 16.75 -41.73 32.71
C GLU A 112 16.45 -41.29 31.26
N ASP A 113 15.23 -41.54 30.77
CA ASP A 113 14.83 -41.09 29.43
C ASP A 113 14.79 -39.56 29.35
N LEU A 114 14.33 -38.89 30.42
CA LEU A 114 14.34 -37.44 30.51
C LEU A 114 15.77 -36.88 30.54
N GLU A 115 16.66 -37.51 31.30
CA GLU A 115 18.08 -37.12 31.36
C GLU A 115 18.78 -37.27 30.00
N ARG A 116 18.48 -38.35 29.26
CA ARG A 116 18.99 -38.54 27.88
C ARG A 116 18.52 -37.43 26.96
N ILE A 117 17.24 -37.04 27.03
CA ILE A 117 16.69 -35.93 26.25
C ILE A 117 17.39 -34.62 26.61
N LYS A 118 17.50 -34.28 27.90
CA LYS A 118 18.16 -33.05 28.38
C LYS A 118 19.64 -32.99 27.95
N LYS A 119 20.37 -34.11 28.07
CA LYS A 119 21.79 -34.18 27.72
C LYS A 119 22.04 -34.00 26.22
N PHE A 120 21.12 -34.49 25.39
CA PHE A 120 21.22 -34.40 23.93
C PHE A 120 20.69 -33.08 23.38
N CYS A 121 19.53 -32.63 23.85
CA CYS A 121 18.87 -31.39 23.46
C CYS A 121 19.41 -30.24 24.33
N LYS A 122 20.59 -29.72 23.96
CA LYS A 122 21.24 -28.58 24.63
C LYS A 122 20.54 -27.25 24.31
N ILE A 123 19.32 -27.10 24.81
CA ILE A 123 18.48 -25.93 24.56
C ILE A 123 19.01 -24.68 25.28
N LYS A 124 18.91 -23.51 24.64
CA LYS A 124 19.35 -22.23 25.22
C LYS A 124 18.46 -21.73 26.37
N ILE A 125 17.16 -22.02 26.31
CA ILE A 125 16.18 -21.59 27.31
C ILE A 125 15.60 -22.84 27.99
N PRO A 126 15.83 -23.05 29.30
CA PRO A 126 15.33 -24.22 30.01
C PRO A 126 13.79 -24.32 29.96
N VAL A 127 13.28 -25.54 30.09
CA VAL A 127 11.83 -25.80 30.19
C VAL A 127 11.41 -25.67 31.65
N TYR A 128 10.31 -24.94 31.91
CA TYR A 128 9.83 -24.65 33.27
C TYR A 128 9.26 -25.88 33.99
N TYR A 129 8.64 -26.81 33.26
CA TYR A 129 8.02 -28.01 33.83
C TYR A 129 8.60 -29.27 33.21
N GLU A 130 9.28 -30.09 34.01
CA GLU A 130 9.91 -31.34 33.54
C GLU A 130 8.91 -32.35 32.99
N ALA A 131 7.65 -32.27 33.44
CA ALA A 131 6.54 -33.06 32.89
C ALA A 131 6.32 -32.81 31.39
N ARG A 132 6.78 -31.67 30.85
CA ARG A 132 6.66 -31.27 29.43
C ARG A 132 7.90 -31.64 28.63
N TRP A 133 8.30 -32.89 28.71
CA TRP A 133 9.55 -33.40 28.08
C TRP A 133 9.62 -33.14 26.57
N TRP A 134 8.48 -33.11 25.86
CA TRP A 134 8.41 -32.82 24.42
C TRP A 134 8.86 -31.39 24.06
N GLN A 135 8.81 -30.44 25.00
CA GLN A 135 9.28 -29.08 24.76
C GLN A 135 10.80 -28.99 24.56
N TYR A 136 11.57 -29.88 25.17
CA TYR A 136 13.02 -29.95 24.94
C TYR A 136 13.33 -30.31 23.48
N ILE A 137 12.53 -31.20 22.90
CA ILE A 137 12.67 -31.65 21.52
C ILE A 137 12.21 -30.57 20.57
N TYR A 138 11.02 -30.01 20.80
CA TYR A 138 10.50 -28.92 19.98
C TYR A 138 11.47 -27.74 19.92
N LYS A 139 12.02 -27.30 21.07
CA LYS A 139 13.01 -26.21 21.11
C LYS A 139 14.29 -26.55 20.35
N HIS A 140 14.79 -27.78 20.45
CA HIS A 140 15.95 -28.24 19.68
C HIS A 140 15.69 -28.27 18.17
N GLU A 141 14.51 -28.74 17.75
CA GLU A 141 14.06 -28.70 16.36
C GLU A 141 13.92 -27.26 15.83
N ASP A 142 13.42 -26.36 16.68
CA ASP A 142 13.26 -24.93 16.36
C ASP A 142 14.60 -24.21 16.22
N ASP A 143 15.55 -24.47 17.11
CA ASP A 143 16.93 -23.97 17.02
C ASP A 143 17.60 -24.42 15.71
N LEU A 144 17.44 -25.70 15.33
CA LEU A 144 17.96 -26.24 14.06
C LEU A 144 17.30 -25.62 12.83
N ALA A 145 15.97 -25.46 12.86
CA ALA A 145 15.23 -24.82 11.78
C ALA A 145 15.63 -23.35 11.63
N THR A 146 15.81 -22.65 12.75
CA THR A 146 16.25 -21.26 12.80
C THR A 146 17.66 -21.09 12.27
N ALA A 147 18.61 -21.94 12.70
CA ALA A 147 19.97 -21.93 12.17
C ALA A 147 20.01 -22.18 10.66
N ALA A 148 19.27 -23.18 10.17
CA ALA A 148 19.18 -23.47 8.74
C ALA A 148 18.56 -22.32 7.93
N ARG A 149 17.59 -21.60 8.51
CA ARG A 149 17.00 -20.38 7.94
C ARG A 149 18.04 -19.26 7.89
N ILE A 150 18.76 -19.00 8.97
CA ILE A 150 19.82 -17.99 9.04
C ILE A 150 20.90 -18.28 7.99
N ASP A 151 21.39 -19.51 7.90
CA ASP A 151 22.38 -19.92 6.89
C ASP A 151 21.88 -19.71 5.46
N ARG A 152 20.60 -20.00 5.21
CA ARG A 152 19.99 -19.80 3.88
C ARG A 152 19.92 -18.32 3.55
N GLU A 153 19.50 -17.48 4.47
CA GLU A 153 19.45 -16.03 4.28
C GLU A 153 20.85 -15.43 4.14
N HIS A 154 21.82 -15.89 4.92
CA HIS A 154 23.22 -15.50 4.79
C HIS A 154 23.78 -15.87 3.41
N ARG A 155 23.57 -17.10 2.91
CA ARG A 155 23.97 -17.50 1.56
C ARG A 155 23.27 -16.70 0.45
N LYS A 156 22.02 -16.25 0.66
CA LYS A 156 21.36 -15.34 -0.29
C LYS A 156 21.99 -13.96 -0.25
N PHE A 157 22.27 -13.44 0.94
CA PHE A 157 22.92 -12.15 1.15
C PHE A 157 24.31 -12.11 0.51
N VAL A 158 25.16 -13.12 0.75
CA VAL A 158 26.51 -13.21 0.15
C VAL A 158 26.43 -13.20 -1.38
N ARG A 159 25.55 -14.02 -1.98
CA ARG A 159 25.36 -14.04 -3.45
C ARG A 159 24.90 -12.68 -4.01
N ARG A 160 24.03 -11.97 -3.28
CA ARG A 160 23.59 -10.61 -3.67
C ARG A 160 24.76 -9.62 -3.63
N GLN A 161 25.57 -9.66 -2.58
CA GLN A 161 26.76 -8.81 -2.44
C GLN A 161 27.82 -9.10 -3.51
N GLU A 162 28.05 -10.37 -3.85
CA GLU A 162 28.92 -10.75 -4.96
C GLU A 162 28.41 -10.22 -6.30
N ALA A 163 27.12 -10.36 -6.57
CA ALA A 163 26.51 -9.84 -7.80
C ALA A 163 26.55 -8.30 -7.86
N LEU A 164 26.37 -7.61 -6.74
CA LEU A 164 26.51 -6.15 -6.65
C LEU A 164 27.95 -5.72 -6.96
N LYS A 165 28.95 -6.38 -6.36
CA LYS A 165 30.37 -6.12 -6.63
C LYS A 165 30.73 -6.35 -8.11
N ASP A 166 30.21 -7.43 -8.72
CA ASP A 166 30.37 -7.69 -10.15
C ASP A 166 29.79 -6.56 -11.01
N ARG A 167 28.61 -6.04 -10.67
CA ARG A 167 28.04 -4.90 -11.39
C ARG A 167 28.89 -3.66 -11.26
N MET A 168 29.36 -3.35 -10.05
CA MET A 168 30.22 -2.20 -9.79
C MET A 168 31.56 -2.28 -10.53
N SER A 169 32.19 -3.46 -10.60
CA SER A 169 33.50 -3.62 -11.26
C SER A 169 33.43 -3.44 -12.77
N HIS A 170 32.30 -3.79 -13.39
CA HIS A 170 32.06 -3.63 -14.83
C HIS A 170 31.45 -2.26 -15.19
N THR A 171 31.20 -1.40 -14.21
CA THR A 171 30.63 -0.07 -14.42
C THR A 171 31.76 0.95 -14.53
N ALA A 172 31.75 1.77 -15.58
CA ALA A 172 32.76 2.81 -15.77
C ALA A 172 32.78 3.81 -14.59
N LYS A 173 33.84 4.60 -14.46
CA LYS A 173 33.84 5.72 -13.50
C LYS A 173 32.84 6.78 -13.96
N LEU A 174 32.13 7.39 -13.01
CA LEU A 174 31.18 8.46 -13.31
C LEU A 174 31.96 9.70 -13.82
N PRO A 175 31.61 10.27 -14.99
CA PRO A 175 32.24 11.48 -15.51
C PRO A 175 31.67 12.72 -14.81
N GLU A 176 31.88 12.84 -13.49
CA GLU A 176 31.28 13.85 -12.61
C GLU A 176 31.47 15.29 -13.13
N LYS A 177 32.71 15.68 -13.46
CA LYS A 177 33.01 17.02 -13.99
C LYS A 177 32.16 17.38 -15.21
N ARG A 178 32.04 16.45 -16.16
CA ARG A 178 31.28 16.66 -17.41
C ARG A 178 29.78 16.83 -17.12
N ILE A 179 29.25 16.06 -16.17
CA ILE A 179 27.84 16.11 -15.75
C ILE A 179 27.54 17.46 -15.08
N LEU A 180 28.38 17.88 -14.12
CA LEU A 180 28.22 19.13 -13.40
C LEU A 180 28.34 20.35 -14.34
N GLU A 181 29.32 20.36 -15.24
CA GLU A 181 29.48 21.42 -16.24
C GLU A 181 28.28 21.52 -17.20
N TYR A 182 27.73 20.38 -17.62
CA TYR A 182 26.54 20.35 -18.46
C TYR A 182 25.33 20.91 -17.72
N ALA A 183 25.14 20.50 -16.47
CA ALA A 183 24.04 20.94 -15.62
C ALA A 183 24.09 22.45 -15.36
N ASP A 184 25.26 22.96 -15.00
CA ASP A 184 25.46 24.38 -14.74
C ASP A 184 25.24 25.24 -15.98
N ARG A 185 25.68 24.77 -17.15
CA ARG A 185 25.51 25.52 -18.41
C ARG A 185 24.07 25.55 -18.90
N ILE A 186 23.37 24.41 -18.86
CA ILE A 186 22.06 24.26 -19.52
C ILE A 186 20.90 24.59 -18.58
N TYR A 187 20.94 24.12 -17.33
CA TYR A 187 19.79 24.22 -16.41
C TYR A 187 19.98 25.33 -15.38
N PHE A 188 21.17 25.46 -14.79
CA PHE A 188 21.44 26.54 -13.84
C PHE A 188 21.95 27.82 -14.51
N GLN A 189 22.20 27.80 -15.83
CA GLN A 189 22.61 28.95 -16.65
C GLN A 189 23.80 29.74 -16.09
N LYS A 190 24.71 29.08 -15.37
CA LYS A 190 25.82 29.72 -14.63
C LYS A 190 25.32 30.84 -13.71
N GLU A 191 24.15 30.67 -13.11
CA GLU A 191 23.54 31.69 -12.24
C GLU A 191 24.41 31.96 -11.01
N HIS A 192 24.66 33.24 -10.75
CA HIS A 192 25.40 33.74 -9.60
C HIS A 192 24.53 34.74 -8.83
N HIS A 193 24.59 34.75 -7.51
CA HIS A 193 23.85 35.70 -6.67
C HIS A 193 24.77 36.81 -6.13
N LEU A 194 24.26 38.04 -6.18
CA LEU A 194 24.84 39.23 -5.57
C LEU A 194 23.95 39.65 -4.39
N TYR A 195 24.41 39.35 -3.19
CA TYR A 195 23.66 39.69 -1.98
C TYR A 195 23.91 41.13 -1.60
N TYR A 196 22.87 41.89 -1.28
CA TYR A 196 23.02 43.31 -0.97
C TYR A 196 22.23 43.78 0.25
N LYS A 197 22.81 44.75 0.97
CA LYS A 197 22.18 45.54 2.03
C LYS A 197 22.42 47.03 1.77
N LYS A 198 21.35 47.79 1.49
CA LYS A 198 21.43 49.24 1.29
C LYS A 198 21.49 49.97 2.63
N TYR A 199 22.35 50.97 2.73
CA TYR A 199 22.37 51.94 3.82
C TYR A 199 22.79 53.31 3.29
N GLY A 200 21.87 54.29 3.35
CA GLY A 200 22.08 55.60 2.72
C GLY A 200 22.36 55.50 1.21
N SER A 201 23.45 56.14 0.77
CA SER A 201 23.95 56.13 -0.63
C SER A 201 24.88 54.95 -0.94
N TRP A 202 25.10 54.06 0.03
CA TRP A 202 25.99 52.91 -0.06
C TRP A 202 25.21 51.61 -0.03
N THR A 203 25.86 50.56 -0.52
CA THR A 203 25.37 49.20 -0.45
C THR A 203 26.53 48.27 -0.14
N LYS A 204 26.33 47.41 0.86
CA LYS A 204 27.23 46.29 1.11
C LYS A 204 26.84 45.18 0.14
N ILE A 205 27.78 44.67 -0.64
CA ILE A 205 27.55 43.60 -1.63
C ILE A 205 28.44 42.40 -1.29
N ALA A 206 27.84 41.21 -1.18
CA ALA A 206 28.55 39.94 -1.12
C ALA A 206 28.34 39.16 -2.42
N CYS A 207 29.42 38.65 -3.01
CA CYS A 207 29.38 37.94 -4.28
C CYS A 207 29.59 36.45 -4.08
N SER A 208 28.59 35.63 -4.45
CA SER A 208 28.69 34.17 -4.38
C SER A 208 29.80 33.57 -5.24
N LYS A 209 30.22 34.25 -6.31
CA LYS A 209 31.26 33.76 -7.23
C LYS A 209 32.68 33.89 -6.68
N CYS A 210 32.99 35.03 -6.07
CA CYS A 210 34.35 35.33 -5.61
C CYS A 210 34.51 35.31 -4.09
N GLY A 211 33.45 35.06 -3.32
CA GLY A 211 33.50 35.05 -1.86
C GLY A 211 33.56 36.43 -1.21
N GLY A 212 33.99 37.44 -1.95
CA GLY A 212 34.27 38.78 -1.45
C GLY A 212 33.02 39.53 -1.01
N VAL A 213 33.21 40.36 0.02
CA VAL A 213 32.25 41.36 0.48
C VAL A 213 32.89 42.73 0.34
N THR A 214 32.17 43.68 -0.27
CA THR A 214 32.66 45.05 -0.43
C THR A 214 31.53 46.05 -0.31
N ASP A 215 31.85 47.25 0.16
CA ASP A 215 30.95 48.38 0.11
C ASP A 215 31.14 49.13 -1.21
N ALA A 216 30.03 49.38 -1.90
CA ALA A 216 29.99 50.12 -3.14
C ALA A 216 28.94 51.24 -3.05
N ARG A 217 29.21 52.35 -3.72
CA ARG A 217 28.31 53.49 -3.79
C ARG A 217 27.38 53.31 -4.99
N TRP A 218 26.09 53.55 -4.80
CA TRP A 218 25.08 53.42 -5.89
C TRP A 218 24.38 54.73 -6.23
N ARG A 219 24.65 55.80 -5.48
CA ARG A 219 24.28 57.19 -5.83
C ARG A 219 25.53 58.03 -5.96
N ASP A 220 25.57 58.93 -6.93
CA ASP A 220 26.70 59.82 -7.17
C ASP A 220 27.07 60.63 -5.91
N GLY A 221 28.38 60.86 -5.73
CA GLY A 221 28.90 61.77 -4.73
C GLY A 221 29.05 63.18 -5.27
N ILE A 222 28.99 64.18 -4.39
CA ILE A 222 29.14 65.60 -4.73
C ILE A 222 30.60 66.07 -4.51
N SER A 223 31.49 65.22 -3.98
CA SER A 223 32.89 65.57 -3.64
C SER A 223 33.90 65.02 -4.65
N TYR A 224 35.05 65.68 -4.81
CA TYR A 224 36.16 65.24 -5.67
C TYR A 224 36.65 63.81 -5.35
N GLU A 225 36.72 63.47 -4.06
CA GLU A 225 37.11 62.14 -3.57
C GLU A 225 36.14 61.02 -3.99
N SER A 226 34.91 61.36 -4.38
CA SER A 226 33.92 60.38 -4.84
C SER A 226 34.25 59.73 -6.19
N GLN A 227 35.16 60.33 -6.97
CA GLN A 227 35.62 59.79 -8.25
C GLN A 227 36.51 58.54 -8.09
N PHE A 228 37.14 58.36 -6.92
CA PHE A 228 37.99 57.22 -6.61
C PHE A 228 37.25 56.10 -5.85
N GLN A 229 35.95 56.27 -5.59
CA GLN A 229 35.12 55.31 -4.85
C GLN A 229 34.57 54.22 -5.79
N LYS A 230 34.45 52.99 -5.28
CA LYS A 230 33.85 51.87 -6.04
C LYS A 230 32.36 52.13 -6.27
N HIS A 231 31.97 52.28 -7.54
CA HIS A 231 30.58 52.50 -7.94
C HIS A 231 29.91 51.20 -8.39
N THR A 232 28.60 51.07 -8.15
CA THR A 232 27.77 49.96 -8.61
C THR A 232 26.42 50.45 -9.10
N GLU A 233 25.82 49.75 -10.06
CA GLU A 233 24.43 50.01 -10.48
C GLU A 233 23.48 49.82 -9.29
N GLU A 234 22.34 50.52 -9.28
CA GLU A 234 21.42 50.43 -8.16
C GLU A 234 20.96 48.97 -7.93
N PRO A 235 21.29 48.35 -6.78
CA PRO A 235 20.85 46.99 -6.50
C PRO A 235 19.34 46.94 -6.33
N ARG A 236 18.66 46.10 -7.11
CA ARG A 236 17.22 45.84 -6.97
C ARG A 236 16.98 44.34 -7.04
N GLU A 237 16.16 43.83 -6.12
CA GLU A 237 15.78 42.42 -6.05
C GLU A 237 15.40 41.86 -7.43
N GLY A 238 16.04 40.76 -7.84
CA GLY A 238 15.76 40.06 -9.09
C GLY A 238 16.36 40.70 -10.34
N LYS A 239 17.01 41.87 -10.26
CA LYS A 239 17.75 42.45 -11.39
C LYS A 239 19.16 41.87 -11.48
N SER A 240 19.68 41.76 -12.70
CA SER A 240 21.09 41.44 -12.94
C SER A 240 21.97 42.66 -12.69
N GLY A 241 23.19 42.44 -12.19
CA GLY A 241 24.22 43.45 -12.03
C GLY A 241 25.61 42.84 -12.08
N LYS A 242 26.63 43.69 -12.16
CA LYS A 242 28.04 43.27 -12.18
C LYS A 242 28.66 43.38 -10.79
N CYS A 243 29.40 42.35 -10.40
CA CYS A 243 30.17 42.39 -9.17
C CYS A 243 31.28 43.45 -9.27
N PRO A 244 31.36 44.40 -8.33
CA PRO A 244 32.42 45.42 -8.32
C PRO A 244 33.82 44.88 -7.95
N MET A 245 33.94 43.59 -7.61
CA MET A 245 35.22 42.95 -7.29
C MET A 245 35.74 42.08 -8.43
N CYS A 246 34.94 41.13 -8.91
CA CYS A 246 35.36 40.17 -9.93
C CYS A 246 34.75 40.41 -11.32
N GLY A 247 33.85 41.38 -11.48
CA GLY A 247 33.17 41.69 -12.75
C GLY A 247 32.11 40.67 -13.18
N ALA A 248 31.93 39.56 -12.45
CA ALA A 248 30.93 38.55 -12.77
C ALA A 248 29.50 39.13 -12.73
N VAL A 249 28.68 38.75 -13.71
CA VAL A 249 27.26 39.11 -13.76
C VAL A 249 26.48 38.18 -12.84
N GLY A 250 25.68 38.73 -11.94
CA GLY A 250 24.83 37.96 -11.04
C GLY A 250 23.50 38.66 -10.74
N THR A 251 22.56 37.92 -10.19
CA THR A 251 21.23 38.41 -9.82
C THR A 251 21.25 38.98 -8.41
N TYR A 252 20.79 40.21 -8.24
CA TYR A 252 20.72 40.87 -6.93
C TYR A 252 19.65 40.23 -6.03
N LYS A 253 20.06 39.92 -4.81
CA LYS A 253 19.22 39.36 -3.75
C LYS A 253 19.37 40.18 -2.46
N CYS A 254 18.26 40.66 -1.92
CA CYS A 254 18.24 41.46 -0.71
C CYS A 254 18.50 40.58 0.51
N GLN A 255 19.48 40.97 1.35
CA GLN A 255 19.86 40.25 2.56
C GLN A 255 18.63 39.90 3.44
N GLY A 256 17.73 40.87 3.66
CA GLY A 256 16.58 40.70 4.55
C GLY A 256 15.54 39.67 4.10
N LYS A 257 15.61 39.21 2.84
CA LYS A 257 14.70 38.18 2.30
C LYS A 257 15.29 36.78 2.34
N ILE A 258 16.55 36.63 2.74
CA ILE A 258 17.27 35.36 2.71
C ILE A 258 17.35 34.82 4.13
N LYS A 259 16.85 33.61 4.33
CA LYS A 259 16.94 32.87 5.58
C LYS A 259 17.81 31.64 5.34
N GLY A 260 19.13 31.81 5.49
CA GLY A 260 20.09 30.71 5.39
C GLY A 260 20.46 30.31 3.96
N GLU A 261 20.58 29.01 3.74
CA GLU A 261 21.00 28.40 2.48
C GLU A 261 19.84 28.28 1.49
N TYR A 262 20.11 28.61 0.23
CA TYR A 262 19.17 28.41 -0.87
C TYR A 262 19.78 27.44 -1.86
N SER A 263 19.06 26.38 -2.22
CA SER A 263 19.53 25.43 -3.23
C SER A 263 18.47 25.12 -4.29
N LYS A 264 18.96 24.76 -5.48
CA LYS A 264 18.15 24.24 -6.59
C LYS A 264 18.65 22.85 -6.93
N LYS A 265 17.71 21.91 -7.04
CA LYS A 265 17.99 20.51 -7.38
C LYS A 265 17.41 20.17 -8.74
N ILE A 266 18.17 19.44 -9.54
CA ILE A 266 17.70 18.80 -10.76
C ILE A 266 18.17 17.34 -10.78
N HIS A 267 17.51 16.53 -11.59
CA HIS A 267 17.96 15.17 -11.85
C HIS A 267 18.34 15.04 -13.32
N LEU A 268 19.30 14.17 -13.63
CA LEU A 268 19.71 13.83 -15.00
C LEU A 268 19.92 12.33 -15.16
N PHE A 269 19.64 11.85 -16.38
CA PHE A 269 20.01 10.50 -16.80
C PHE A 269 21.27 10.50 -17.67
N LEU A 270 22.19 9.59 -17.35
CA LEU A 270 23.35 9.26 -18.18
C LEU A 270 23.35 7.77 -18.50
N GLY A 271 23.24 7.43 -19.78
CA GLY A 271 23.41 6.05 -20.24
C GLY A 271 24.83 5.77 -20.71
N GLN A 272 25.32 4.58 -20.41
CA GLN A 272 26.63 4.08 -20.84
C GLN A 272 26.53 2.60 -21.22
N ARG A 273 27.45 2.14 -22.07
CA ARG A 273 27.61 0.71 -22.33
C ARG A 273 27.96 -0.06 -21.06
N TYR A 274 27.40 -1.26 -20.92
CA TYR A 274 27.67 -2.17 -19.81
C TYR A 274 27.99 -3.57 -20.33
N LYS A 275 29.15 -4.11 -19.95
CA LYS A 275 29.69 -5.38 -20.49
C LYS A 275 29.72 -5.37 -22.03
N GLU A 276 29.35 -6.46 -22.69
CA GLU A 276 29.39 -6.55 -24.16
C GLU A 276 28.24 -5.78 -24.82
N ASP A 277 27.00 -6.23 -24.67
CA ASP A 277 25.83 -5.63 -25.36
C ASP A 277 24.84 -4.91 -24.43
N GLY A 278 25.12 -4.90 -23.12
CA GLY A 278 24.25 -4.32 -22.11
C GLY A 278 24.35 -2.80 -22.04
N ALA A 279 23.46 -2.20 -21.24
CA ALA A 279 23.46 -0.77 -20.96
C ALA A 279 23.25 -0.53 -19.46
N VAL A 280 23.87 0.52 -18.93
CA VAL A 280 23.59 1.05 -17.59
C VAL A 280 23.05 2.47 -17.73
N LEU A 281 21.88 2.72 -17.15
CA LEU A 281 21.34 4.07 -16.97
C LEU A 281 21.60 4.54 -15.55
N ARG A 282 22.28 5.67 -15.41
CA ARG A 282 22.59 6.31 -14.14
C ARG A 282 21.65 7.47 -13.92
N TYR A 283 21.11 7.56 -12.71
CA TYR A 283 20.27 8.65 -12.26
C TYR A 283 21.06 9.49 -11.27
N VAL A 284 21.33 10.74 -11.62
CA VAL A 284 22.19 11.65 -10.85
C VAL A 284 21.35 12.84 -10.38
N GLU A 285 21.34 13.09 -9.06
CA GLU A 285 20.82 14.33 -8.49
C GLU A 285 21.96 15.36 -8.48
N ILE A 286 21.67 16.56 -8.96
CA ILE A 286 22.63 17.66 -9.01
C ILE A 286 22.02 18.83 -8.24
N GLU A 287 22.78 19.32 -7.28
CA GLU A 287 22.41 20.43 -6.41
C GLU A 287 23.33 21.61 -6.65
N LYS A 288 22.74 22.77 -6.92
CA LYS A 288 23.44 24.05 -6.87
C LYS A 288 22.96 24.80 -5.64
N ALA A 289 23.85 24.96 -4.66
CA ALA A 289 23.60 25.63 -3.40
C ALA A 289 24.28 26.99 -3.38
N TRP A 290 23.61 27.98 -2.83
CA TRP A 290 24.15 29.30 -2.54
C TRP A 290 24.03 29.57 -1.04
N THR A 291 25.17 29.86 -0.43
CA THR A 291 25.29 30.12 1.00
C THR A 291 25.72 31.56 1.23
N LEU A 292 25.05 32.23 2.16
CA LEU A 292 25.41 33.56 2.62
C LEU A 292 25.81 33.45 4.09
N GLY A 293 27.06 33.77 4.40
CA GLY A 293 27.57 33.70 5.75
C GLY A 293 27.34 35.00 6.51
N PHE A 294 26.96 34.85 7.78
CA PHE A 294 26.75 35.96 8.70
C PHE A 294 27.73 35.95 9.87
N ILE A 295 28.21 37.14 10.24
CA ILE A 295 28.88 37.40 11.51
C ILE A 295 28.01 38.34 12.36
N LYS A 296 28.15 38.25 13.67
CA LYS A 296 27.42 39.11 14.62
C LYS A 296 28.06 40.50 14.62
N GLY A 297 27.40 41.47 13.97
CA GLY A 297 27.79 42.88 14.01
C GLY A 297 27.08 43.66 15.12
N ASN A 298 27.51 44.90 15.34
CA ASN A 298 26.95 45.79 16.38
C ASN A 298 25.49 46.19 16.10
N ASP A 299 25.08 46.26 14.83
CA ASP A 299 23.74 46.65 14.38
C ASP A 299 22.93 45.49 13.76
N GLY A 300 23.30 44.24 14.10
CA GLY A 300 22.67 43.02 13.59
C GLY A 300 23.60 42.14 12.72
N PRO A 301 23.07 41.11 12.04
CA PRO A 301 23.87 40.19 11.24
C PRO A 301 24.50 40.90 10.02
N GLU A 302 25.83 40.82 9.91
CA GLU A 302 26.62 41.35 8.80
C GLU A 302 27.09 40.23 7.87
N MET A 303 27.08 40.50 6.57
CA MET A 303 27.56 39.55 5.55
C MET A 303 29.09 39.47 5.62
N TYR A 304 29.66 38.28 5.82
CA TYR A 304 31.12 38.07 5.83
C TYR A 304 31.64 37.36 4.57
N ASN A 305 30.83 36.48 3.99
CA ASN A 305 31.14 35.82 2.71
C ASN A 305 29.84 35.42 2.00
N ALA A 306 29.97 35.05 0.74
CA ALA A 306 28.94 34.31 0.01
C ALA A 306 29.62 33.24 -0.84
N ALA A 307 29.09 32.04 -0.88
CA ALA A 307 29.64 30.96 -1.69
C ALA A 307 28.56 30.30 -2.55
N GLU A 308 28.98 29.73 -3.66
CA GLU A 308 28.18 28.81 -4.45
C GLU A 308 28.88 27.46 -4.51
N GLU A 309 28.13 26.39 -4.33
CA GLU A 309 28.60 25.02 -4.44
C GLU A 309 27.74 24.29 -5.47
N LEU A 310 28.40 23.47 -6.29
CA LEU A 310 27.76 22.61 -7.26
C LEU A 310 28.20 21.18 -6.97
N SER A 311 27.27 20.35 -6.53
CA SER A 311 27.52 18.97 -6.15
C SER A 311 26.61 18.03 -6.94
N GLY A 312 27.04 16.78 -7.10
CA GLY A 312 26.27 15.76 -7.81
C GLY A 312 26.40 14.41 -7.12
N VAL A 313 25.27 13.77 -6.85
CA VAL A 313 25.21 12.45 -6.24
C VAL A 313 24.52 11.50 -7.20
N GLU A 314 25.19 10.39 -7.52
CA GLU A 314 24.57 9.31 -8.27
C GLU A 314 23.61 8.55 -7.33
N VAL A 315 22.31 8.65 -7.58
CA VAL A 315 21.26 8.13 -6.70
C VAL A 315 20.91 6.68 -7.03
N ALA A 316 20.91 6.32 -8.32
CA ALA A 316 20.56 4.97 -8.76
C ALA A 316 21.22 4.57 -10.07
N ARG A 317 21.37 3.26 -10.28
CA ARG A 317 21.86 2.63 -11.50
C ARG A 317 20.90 1.53 -11.95
N ALA A 318 20.35 1.64 -13.15
CA ALA A 318 19.55 0.60 -13.77
C ALA A 318 20.37 -0.15 -14.81
N TYR A 319 20.56 -1.45 -14.58
CA TYR A 319 21.32 -2.35 -15.45
C TYR A 319 20.39 -3.13 -16.35
N PHE A 320 20.73 -3.14 -17.63
CA PHE A 320 20.04 -3.86 -18.68
C PHE A 320 21.01 -4.83 -19.34
N GLU A 321 20.67 -6.11 -19.30
CA GLU A 321 21.40 -7.19 -19.95
C GLU A 321 20.47 -8.00 -20.85
N PRO A 322 20.97 -8.58 -21.96
CA PRO A 322 20.16 -9.43 -22.84
C PRO A 322 19.50 -10.60 -22.08
N GLY A 323 18.19 -10.76 -22.22
CA GLY A 323 17.43 -11.88 -21.64
C GLY A 323 17.30 -11.86 -20.10
N LYS A 324 17.82 -10.85 -19.40
CA LYS A 324 17.70 -10.71 -17.95
C LYS A 324 16.68 -9.64 -17.60
N LYS A 325 16.08 -9.79 -16.40
CA LYS A 325 15.28 -8.71 -15.81
C LYS A 325 16.21 -7.55 -15.44
N VAL A 326 15.69 -6.34 -15.64
CA VAL A 326 16.32 -5.10 -15.17
C VAL A 326 16.63 -5.19 -13.67
N GLN A 327 17.83 -4.80 -13.29
CA GLN A 327 18.27 -4.70 -11.91
C GLN A 327 18.55 -3.22 -11.61
N ILE A 328 18.01 -2.70 -10.50
CA ILE A 328 18.25 -1.32 -10.08
C ILE A 328 18.98 -1.35 -8.75
N ASP A 329 20.18 -0.78 -8.73
CA ASP A 329 20.96 -0.57 -7.53
C ASP A 329 20.81 0.89 -7.08
N TYR A 330 20.77 1.11 -5.78
CA TYR A 330 20.50 2.40 -5.15
C TYR A 330 21.68 2.82 -4.28
N HIS A 331 22.01 4.10 -4.33
CA HIS A 331 22.98 4.71 -3.44
C HIS A 331 22.26 5.19 -2.18
N LYS A 332 22.71 4.72 -1.02
CA LYS A 332 22.06 4.94 0.27
C LYS A 332 23.07 5.47 1.28
N HIS A 333 22.56 6.25 2.22
CA HIS A 333 23.32 6.76 3.36
C HIS A 333 22.93 6.03 4.64
N ASP A 334 23.90 5.43 5.33
CA ASP A 334 23.72 4.87 6.66
C ASP A 334 23.96 5.95 7.72
N LEU A 335 22.89 6.48 8.31
CA LEU A 335 22.96 7.52 9.35
C LEU A 335 23.72 7.06 10.61
N CYS A 336 23.74 5.76 10.92
CA CYS A 336 24.40 5.24 12.11
C CYS A 336 25.92 5.14 11.93
N ARG A 337 26.37 4.85 10.71
CA ARG A 337 27.80 4.75 10.36
C ARG A 337 28.36 6.01 9.73
N ASN A 338 27.48 6.92 9.29
CA ASN A 338 27.79 8.11 8.52
C ASN A 338 28.58 7.76 7.25
N GLU A 339 28.12 6.72 6.54
CA GLU A 339 28.77 6.18 5.35
C GLU A 339 27.76 5.96 4.22
N ASP A 340 28.19 6.24 2.99
CA ASP A 340 27.41 5.95 1.79
C ASP A 340 27.75 4.56 1.23
N PHE A 341 26.75 3.84 0.75
CA PHE A 341 26.93 2.51 0.19
C PHE A 341 25.93 2.22 -0.95
N TRP A 342 26.27 1.23 -1.77
CA TRP A 342 25.37 0.71 -2.80
C TRP A 342 24.59 -0.49 -2.28
N ASP A 343 23.30 -0.55 -2.62
CA ASP A 343 22.40 -1.63 -2.27
C ASP A 343 21.60 -2.07 -3.51
N ASP A 344 21.39 -3.37 -3.67
CA ASP A 344 20.62 -3.97 -4.77
C ASP A 344 19.10 -3.96 -4.51
N CYS A 345 18.66 -3.41 -3.38
CA CYS A 345 17.26 -3.20 -3.01
C CYS A 345 16.96 -1.73 -2.75
N ASN A 346 15.73 -1.28 -3.05
CA ASN A 346 15.27 0.03 -2.62
C ASN A 346 15.01 0.05 -1.09
N LEU A 347 14.81 1.23 -0.53
CA LEU A 347 14.23 1.43 0.80
C LEU A 347 12.75 0.99 0.79
N TYR A 348 12.07 1.08 1.95
CA TYR A 348 10.68 0.66 2.12
C TYR A 348 9.79 1.83 2.58
N GLY A 349 8.50 1.73 2.26
CA GLY A 349 7.49 2.70 2.68
C GLY A 349 7.69 4.08 2.06
N LEU A 350 7.55 5.12 2.88
CA LEU A 350 7.70 6.52 2.44
C LEU A 350 9.16 6.92 2.19
N ALA A 351 10.13 6.09 2.57
CA ALA A 351 11.55 6.32 2.35
C ALA A 351 12.05 5.81 0.98
N ASN A 352 11.15 5.29 0.13
CA ASN A 352 11.52 4.81 -1.20
C ASN A 352 12.25 5.90 -2.00
N ILE A 353 13.38 5.51 -2.60
CA ILE A 353 14.06 6.35 -3.58
C ILE A 353 13.25 6.29 -4.87
N ASP A 354 12.59 7.39 -5.19
CA ASP A 354 11.74 7.52 -6.37
C ASP A 354 12.54 8.03 -7.56
N ILE A 355 12.53 7.27 -8.66
CA ILE A 355 13.23 7.63 -9.89
C ILE A 355 12.21 8.26 -10.85
N LYS A 356 12.27 9.58 -10.96
CA LYS A 356 11.30 10.38 -11.73
C LYS A 356 11.73 10.58 -13.18
N ALA A 357 10.83 11.11 -14.00
CA ALA A 357 11.19 11.60 -15.32
C ALA A 357 12.20 12.75 -15.18
N ALA A 358 13.24 12.73 -16.00
CA ALA A 358 14.30 13.72 -15.94
C ALA A 358 15.00 13.84 -17.30
N PRO A 359 15.64 14.97 -17.60
CA PRO A 359 16.36 15.14 -18.86
C PRO A 359 17.48 14.10 -19.03
N ILE A 360 17.66 13.67 -20.29
CA ILE A 360 18.65 12.66 -20.67
C ILE A 360 19.85 13.37 -21.29
N MET A 361 21.06 13.05 -20.83
CA MET A 361 22.29 13.61 -21.39
C MET A 361 22.48 13.15 -22.85
N PRO A 362 22.86 14.04 -23.78
CA PRO A 362 23.03 13.71 -25.20
C PRO A 362 23.96 12.53 -25.46
N GLU A 363 25.02 12.38 -24.65
CA GLU A 363 25.98 11.28 -24.71
C GLU A 363 25.31 9.91 -24.59
N THR A 364 24.21 9.83 -23.85
CA THR A 364 23.42 8.60 -23.68
C THR A 364 22.97 8.03 -25.01
N TYR A 365 22.53 8.87 -25.95
CA TYR A 365 21.98 8.39 -27.23
C TYR A 365 23.06 7.76 -28.10
N GLU A 366 24.30 8.26 -28.04
CA GLU A 366 25.43 7.68 -28.78
C GLU A 366 25.88 6.36 -28.17
N GLU A 367 25.94 6.27 -26.83
CA GLU A 367 26.29 5.04 -26.10
C GLU A 367 25.30 3.91 -26.38
N LEU A 368 24.00 4.22 -26.48
CA LEU A 368 22.95 3.20 -26.69
C LEU A 368 22.98 2.56 -28.09
N LYS A 369 23.58 3.21 -29.11
CA LYS A 369 23.63 2.68 -30.50
C LYS A 369 24.32 1.34 -30.62
N ASN A 370 25.26 1.04 -29.73
CA ASN A 370 26.04 -0.20 -29.74
C ASN A 370 25.57 -1.21 -28.66
N THR A 371 24.31 -1.11 -28.24
CA THR A 371 23.72 -1.97 -27.21
C THR A 371 22.47 -2.69 -27.72
N ILE A 372 21.82 -3.49 -26.87
CA ILE A 372 20.48 -4.04 -27.11
C ILE A 372 19.40 -2.99 -27.42
N PHE A 373 19.67 -1.71 -27.19
CA PHE A 373 18.74 -0.60 -27.40
C PHE A 373 19.01 0.23 -28.67
N ARG A 374 19.82 -0.30 -29.58
CA ARG A 374 20.16 0.35 -30.86
C ARG A 374 18.97 0.86 -31.66
N TYR A 375 17.85 0.13 -31.64
CA TYR A 375 16.61 0.47 -32.35
C TYR A 375 15.49 0.94 -31.40
N SER A 376 15.85 1.35 -30.19
CA SER A 376 14.86 1.75 -29.19
C SER A 376 14.15 3.06 -29.51
N GLU A 377 14.67 3.89 -30.42
CA GLU A 377 14.10 5.20 -30.78
C GLU A 377 13.87 6.13 -29.55
N LEU A 378 14.68 5.96 -28.50
CA LEU A 378 14.53 6.74 -27.26
C LEU A 378 14.73 8.24 -27.49
N LYS A 379 15.59 8.62 -28.44
CA LYS A 379 15.87 10.03 -28.78
C LYS A 379 14.65 10.69 -29.42
N GLU A 380 14.03 9.99 -30.36
CA GLU A 380 12.85 10.40 -31.10
C GLU A 380 11.65 10.51 -30.15
N TYR A 381 11.48 9.53 -29.25
CA TYR A 381 10.45 9.58 -28.23
C TYR A 381 10.68 10.74 -27.23
N ALA A 382 11.92 10.94 -26.76
CA ALA A 382 12.25 12.05 -25.86
C ALA A 382 12.10 13.44 -26.51
N ALA A 383 12.16 13.53 -27.84
CA ALA A 383 11.86 14.77 -28.55
C ALA A 383 10.35 15.02 -28.69
N GLN A 384 9.54 13.95 -28.76
CA GLN A 384 8.08 14.02 -28.85
C GLN A 384 7.41 14.21 -27.48
N ALA A 385 7.98 13.60 -26.42
CA ALA A 385 7.45 13.61 -25.06
C ALA A 385 8.24 14.60 -24.18
N GLN A 386 7.54 15.53 -23.52
CA GLN A 386 8.16 16.57 -22.67
C GLN A 386 8.87 15.99 -21.42
N GLU A 387 8.36 14.88 -20.87
CA GLU A 387 8.91 14.23 -19.68
C GLU A 387 9.02 12.71 -19.91
N VAL A 388 10.24 12.17 -19.87
CA VAL A 388 10.51 10.75 -20.10
C VAL A 388 11.30 10.17 -18.95
N ASN A 389 10.83 9.03 -18.44
CA ASN A 389 11.65 8.13 -17.62
C ASN A 389 12.26 7.05 -18.55
N PRO A 390 13.55 7.17 -18.92
CA PRO A 390 14.19 6.25 -19.86
C PRO A 390 14.29 4.83 -19.32
N ILE A 391 14.39 4.63 -17.99
CA ILE A 391 14.41 3.30 -17.40
C ILE A 391 13.09 2.58 -17.70
N ARG A 392 11.96 3.25 -17.43
CA ARG A 392 10.63 2.69 -17.67
C ARG A 392 10.38 2.41 -19.16
N TYR A 393 10.81 3.33 -20.01
CA TYR A 393 10.76 3.19 -21.47
C TYR A 393 11.51 1.93 -21.95
N LEU A 394 12.79 1.81 -21.58
CA LEU A 394 13.63 0.69 -22.02
C LEU A 394 13.18 -0.66 -21.44
N GLN A 395 12.67 -0.67 -20.20
CA GLN A 395 12.05 -1.86 -19.60
C GLN A 395 10.84 -2.35 -20.41
N ASN A 396 10.00 -1.44 -20.89
CA ASN A 396 8.84 -1.78 -21.71
C ASN A 396 9.26 -2.19 -23.12
N TYR A 397 10.28 -1.55 -23.69
CA TYR A 397 10.85 -1.93 -24.97
C TYR A 397 11.42 -3.37 -24.96
N GLN A 398 12.08 -3.79 -23.87
CA GLN A 398 12.53 -5.19 -23.73
C GLN A 398 11.38 -6.21 -23.74
N LYS A 399 10.18 -5.80 -23.28
CA LYS A 399 8.99 -6.66 -23.29
C LYS A 399 8.27 -6.61 -24.63
N THR A 400 8.21 -5.44 -25.25
CA THR A 400 7.48 -5.16 -26.49
C THR A 400 8.36 -4.34 -27.43
N THR A 401 9.07 -5.02 -28.32
CA THR A 401 9.96 -4.38 -29.32
C THR A 401 9.19 -3.49 -30.30
N GLN A 402 7.89 -3.72 -30.49
CA GLN A 402 7.00 -2.96 -31.37
C GLN A 402 6.83 -1.49 -30.96
N ILE A 403 7.29 -1.09 -29.77
CA ILE A 403 7.38 0.32 -29.38
C ILE A 403 8.21 1.12 -30.40
N GLU A 404 9.25 0.52 -30.99
CA GLU A 404 10.02 1.13 -32.09
C GLU A 404 9.11 1.62 -33.22
N MET A 405 8.22 0.74 -33.70
CA MET A 405 7.26 1.07 -34.76
C MET A 405 6.31 2.19 -34.33
N LEU A 406 5.82 2.16 -33.09
CA LEU A 406 4.90 3.19 -32.58
C LEU A 406 5.55 4.58 -32.54
N VAL A 407 6.81 4.67 -32.11
CA VAL A 407 7.57 5.92 -32.08
C VAL A 407 7.85 6.44 -33.49
N LYS A 408 8.26 5.55 -34.41
CA LYS A 408 8.49 5.91 -35.83
C LYS A 408 7.25 6.43 -36.54
N LEU A 409 6.07 5.95 -36.13
CA LEU A 409 4.78 6.41 -36.65
C LEU A 409 4.23 7.66 -35.93
N GLY A 410 4.95 8.20 -34.94
CA GLY A 410 4.55 9.42 -34.21
C GLY A 410 3.41 9.22 -33.21
N LEU A 411 3.17 7.98 -32.76
CA LEU A 411 2.10 7.64 -31.81
C LEU A 411 2.53 7.87 -30.34
N SER A 412 2.99 9.09 -30.03
CA SER A 412 3.62 9.43 -28.75
C SER A 412 2.70 9.22 -27.54
N GLU A 413 1.39 9.51 -27.66
CA GLU A 413 0.44 9.36 -26.56
C GLU A 413 0.16 7.88 -26.22
N ILE A 414 0.20 6.99 -27.23
CA ILE A 414 0.10 5.54 -27.04
C ILE A 414 1.33 5.05 -26.28
N VAL A 415 2.52 5.45 -26.71
CA VAL A 415 3.78 5.05 -26.07
C VAL A 415 3.85 5.60 -24.64
N LYS A 416 3.38 6.82 -24.40
CA LYS A 416 3.21 7.39 -23.05
C LYS A 416 2.26 6.54 -22.20
N GLY A 417 1.10 6.15 -22.74
CA GLY A 417 0.16 5.28 -22.06
C GLY A 417 0.74 3.90 -21.71
N ILE A 418 1.49 3.28 -22.62
CA ILE A 418 2.23 2.02 -22.37
C ILE A 418 3.24 2.24 -21.25
N ASN A 419 3.98 3.35 -21.29
CA ASN A 419 4.94 3.68 -20.26
C ASN A 419 4.28 3.91 -18.93
N GLU A 420 3.14 4.58 -18.84
CA GLU A 420 2.36 4.75 -17.61
C GLU A 420 1.72 3.45 -17.08
N GLY A 421 1.81 2.35 -17.82
CA GLY A 421 1.28 1.05 -17.41
C GLY A 421 -0.22 0.89 -17.66
N ARG A 422 -0.79 1.71 -18.57
CA ARG A 422 -2.19 1.57 -18.97
C ARG A 422 -2.39 0.24 -19.68
N THR A 423 -3.35 -0.54 -19.21
CA THR A 423 -3.71 -1.83 -19.80
C THR A 423 -4.67 -1.65 -20.98
N GLY A 424 -4.74 -2.66 -21.86
CA GLY A 424 -5.68 -2.66 -23.00
C GLY A 424 -5.23 -1.87 -24.23
N ILE A 425 -4.09 -1.17 -24.17
CA ILE A 425 -3.52 -0.50 -25.35
C ILE A 425 -3.03 -1.52 -26.38
N ILE A 426 -2.26 -2.50 -25.93
CA ILE A 426 -1.75 -3.58 -26.77
C ILE A 426 -2.69 -4.77 -26.62
N VAL A 427 -3.29 -5.20 -27.74
CA VAL A 427 -4.20 -6.36 -27.78
C VAL A 427 -3.41 -7.62 -28.14
N ASP A 428 -2.49 -7.52 -29.10
CA ASP A 428 -1.63 -8.64 -29.51
C ASP A 428 -0.15 -8.20 -29.54
N ALA A 429 0.58 -8.51 -28.47
CA ALA A 429 2.00 -8.19 -28.34
C ALA A 429 2.90 -8.98 -29.31
N SER A 430 2.39 -10.01 -30.00
CA SER A 430 3.13 -10.77 -31.00
C SER A 430 2.98 -10.21 -32.42
N ALA A 431 1.96 -9.37 -32.64
CA ALA A 431 1.68 -8.80 -33.94
C ALA A 431 2.81 -7.86 -34.41
N LYS A 432 3.14 -7.97 -35.71
CA LYS A 432 4.12 -7.08 -36.38
C LYS A 432 3.47 -5.90 -37.09
N ARG A 433 2.14 -5.91 -37.22
CA ARG A 433 1.37 -4.85 -37.89
C ARG A 433 0.62 -4.02 -36.86
N LEU A 434 0.53 -2.71 -37.10
CA LEU A 434 -0.12 -1.76 -36.20
C LEU A 434 -1.60 -2.10 -35.92
N ASP A 435 -2.34 -2.47 -36.95
CA ASP A 435 -3.78 -2.80 -36.87
C ASP A 435 -4.05 -4.02 -35.98
N ALA A 436 -3.21 -5.05 -36.09
CA ALA A 436 -3.29 -6.23 -35.24
C ALA A 436 -2.77 -5.96 -33.82
N LEU A 437 -1.64 -5.25 -33.67
CA LEU A 437 -1.02 -4.89 -32.39
C LEU A 437 -2.00 -4.14 -31.47
N LEU A 438 -2.67 -3.13 -32.03
CA LEU A 438 -3.60 -2.28 -31.31
C LEU A 438 -5.03 -2.81 -31.31
N GLY A 439 -5.34 -3.86 -32.09
CA GLY A 439 -6.69 -4.40 -32.18
C GLY A 439 -7.68 -3.46 -32.88
N ILE A 440 -7.26 -2.75 -33.92
CA ILE A 440 -8.09 -1.81 -34.70
C ILE A 440 -8.30 -2.29 -36.14
N ARG A 441 -9.28 -1.72 -36.84
CA ARG A 441 -9.47 -1.95 -38.29
C ARG A 441 -8.35 -1.24 -39.07
N ARG A 442 -7.92 -1.84 -40.18
CA ARG A 442 -6.81 -1.32 -41.00
C ARG A 442 -7.07 0.10 -41.50
N GLU A 443 -8.29 0.40 -41.90
CA GLU A 443 -8.72 1.71 -42.42
C GLU A 443 -8.57 2.84 -41.37
N ARG A 444 -8.67 2.51 -40.08
CA ARG A 444 -8.63 3.48 -38.97
C ARG A 444 -7.21 3.86 -38.52
N THR A 445 -6.21 3.13 -39.00
CA THR A 445 -4.79 3.38 -38.67
C THR A 445 -4.33 4.79 -39.04
N LYS A 446 -4.77 5.30 -40.19
CA LYS A 446 -4.40 6.65 -40.66
C LYS A 446 -4.92 7.74 -39.73
N LYS A 447 -6.21 7.68 -39.36
CA LYS A 447 -6.85 8.62 -38.42
C LYS A 447 -6.13 8.65 -37.06
N LEU A 448 -5.75 7.47 -36.55
CA LEU A 448 -5.01 7.38 -35.29
C LEU A 448 -3.62 8.04 -35.36
N ILE A 449 -2.94 7.94 -36.51
CA ILE A 449 -1.63 8.59 -36.73
C ILE A 449 -1.78 10.11 -36.83
N GLU A 450 -2.79 10.60 -37.55
CA GLU A 450 -3.09 12.04 -37.67
C GLU A 450 -3.34 12.69 -36.31
N GLU A 451 -3.98 11.96 -35.39
CA GLU A 451 -4.29 12.38 -34.02
C GLU A 451 -3.20 12.00 -33.00
N LYS A 452 -1.97 11.68 -33.46
CA LYS A 452 -0.79 11.35 -32.63
C LYS A 452 -1.02 10.23 -31.61
N GLY A 453 -1.97 9.34 -31.88
CA GLY A 453 -2.28 8.22 -31.01
C GLY A 453 -3.11 8.56 -29.77
N ASP A 454 -4.07 9.48 -29.90
CA ASP A 454 -5.02 9.79 -28.81
C ASP A 454 -5.61 8.51 -28.18
N ALA A 455 -5.49 8.40 -26.86
CA ALA A 455 -5.84 7.18 -26.13
C ALA A 455 -7.35 6.92 -26.08
N ARG A 456 -8.18 7.98 -26.11
CA ARG A 456 -9.65 7.85 -26.12
C ARG A 456 -10.14 7.39 -27.49
N LEU A 457 -9.56 7.94 -28.56
CA LEU A 457 -9.80 7.50 -29.93
C LEU A 457 -9.44 6.03 -30.11
N LEU A 458 -8.24 5.61 -29.65
CA LEU A 458 -7.82 4.21 -29.73
C LEU A 458 -8.85 3.28 -29.08
N ARG A 459 -9.33 3.62 -27.88
CA ARG A 459 -10.35 2.82 -27.17
C ARG A 459 -11.61 2.67 -28.01
N VAL A 460 -12.13 3.73 -28.61
CA VAL A 460 -13.34 3.67 -29.46
C VAL A 460 -13.11 2.77 -30.67
N LEU A 461 -11.94 2.87 -31.32
CA LEU A 461 -11.60 2.04 -32.48
C LEU A 461 -11.45 0.55 -32.13
N GLN A 462 -10.98 0.24 -30.92
CA GLN A 462 -10.93 -1.13 -30.41
C GLN A 462 -12.34 -1.67 -30.14
N ILE A 463 -13.23 -0.83 -29.58
CA ILE A 463 -14.63 -1.21 -29.36
C ILE A 463 -15.33 -1.45 -30.70
N GLU A 464 -15.13 -0.58 -31.69
CA GLU A 464 -15.66 -0.72 -33.05
C GLU A 464 -15.30 -2.10 -33.66
N LYS A 465 -14.03 -2.51 -33.55
CA LYS A 465 -13.58 -3.82 -34.06
C LYS A 465 -14.14 -4.99 -33.26
N SER A 466 -14.15 -4.89 -31.93
CA SER A 466 -14.55 -6.00 -31.05
C SER A 466 -16.04 -6.32 -31.11
N LEU A 467 -16.89 -5.32 -31.34
CA LEU A 467 -18.33 -5.47 -31.53
C LEU A 467 -18.74 -5.69 -33.00
N ASP A 468 -17.75 -5.86 -33.89
CA ASP A 468 -17.89 -5.93 -35.35
C ASP A 468 -18.80 -4.85 -35.95
N GLN A 469 -18.71 -3.63 -35.40
CA GLN A 469 -19.46 -2.47 -35.88
C GLN A 469 -18.66 -1.70 -36.93
N HIS A 470 -19.37 -0.90 -37.73
CA HIS A 470 -18.82 0.03 -38.71
C HIS A 470 -19.47 1.40 -38.51
N TRP A 471 -18.81 2.29 -37.77
CA TRP A 471 -19.34 3.61 -37.44
C TRP A 471 -18.87 4.68 -38.42
N THR A 472 -19.61 5.78 -38.54
CA THR A 472 -19.13 6.93 -39.31
C THR A 472 -18.01 7.66 -38.55
N GLU A 473 -17.25 8.52 -39.23
CA GLU A 473 -16.19 9.30 -38.57
C GLU A 473 -16.73 10.22 -37.47
N GLU A 474 -17.90 10.81 -37.71
CA GLU A 474 -18.65 11.63 -36.76
C GLU A 474 -19.04 10.83 -35.51
N GLN A 475 -19.60 9.63 -35.70
CA GLN A 475 -19.96 8.74 -34.58
C GLN A 475 -18.74 8.37 -33.74
N VAL A 476 -17.59 8.10 -34.36
CA VAL A 476 -16.34 7.80 -33.65
C VAL A 476 -15.87 9.01 -32.82
N ASN A 477 -15.97 10.23 -33.36
CA ASN A 477 -15.59 11.44 -32.64
C ASN A 477 -16.53 11.74 -31.47
N HIS A 478 -17.84 11.59 -31.66
CA HIS A 478 -18.82 11.80 -30.59
C HIS A 478 -18.66 10.74 -29.49
N LEU A 479 -18.44 9.47 -29.85
CA LEU A 479 -18.15 8.41 -28.88
C LEU A 479 -16.85 8.67 -28.11
N ARG A 480 -15.82 9.21 -28.77
CA ARG A 480 -14.57 9.62 -28.11
C ARG A 480 -14.83 10.64 -26.99
N GLU A 481 -15.79 11.54 -27.17
CA GLU A 481 -16.15 12.54 -26.16
C GLU A 481 -16.93 11.93 -24.99
N THR A 482 -17.80 10.95 -25.25
CA THR A 482 -18.64 10.30 -24.22
C THR A 482 -17.86 9.52 -23.17
N GLY A 483 -16.66 9.03 -23.51
CA GLY A 483 -15.81 8.26 -22.58
C GLY A 483 -16.34 6.88 -22.20
N LEU A 484 -17.36 6.37 -22.91
CA LEU A 484 -18.00 5.10 -22.63
C LEU A 484 -17.07 3.90 -22.88
N ASP A 485 -17.24 2.84 -22.09
CA ASP A 485 -16.51 1.58 -22.28
C ASP A 485 -17.29 0.58 -23.15
N ILE A 486 -16.66 -0.58 -23.39
CA ILE A 486 -17.23 -1.65 -24.20
C ILE A 486 -18.53 -2.22 -23.60
N ALA A 487 -18.64 -2.31 -22.28
CA ALA A 487 -19.79 -2.91 -21.61
C ALA A 487 -21.00 -1.98 -21.74
N HIS A 488 -20.79 -0.68 -21.54
CA HIS A 488 -21.78 0.36 -21.77
C HIS A 488 -22.30 0.32 -23.22
N ILE A 489 -21.39 0.31 -24.20
CA ILE A 489 -21.77 0.32 -25.61
C ILE A 489 -22.49 -0.98 -26.01
N ALA A 490 -21.98 -2.14 -25.59
CA ALA A 490 -22.61 -3.43 -25.87
C ALA A 490 -24.01 -3.52 -25.24
N PHE A 491 -24.18 -3.03 -24.01
CA PHE A 491 -25.48 -2.97 -23.33
C PHE A 491 -26.49 -2.13 -24.12
N VAL A 492 -26.10 -0.93 -24.56
CA VAL A 492 -26.99 -0.04 -25.31
C VAL A 492 -27.38 -0.63 -26.66
N LEU A 493 -26.45 -1.29 -27.34
CA LEU A 493 -26.69 -1.87 -28.67
C LEU A 493 -27.77 -2.95 -28.66
N ASN A 494 -28.08 -3.55 -27.50
CA ASN A 494 -29.21 -4.47 -27.36
C ASN A 494 -30.58 -3.77 -27.52
N TYR A 495 -30.65 -2.45 -27.30
CA TYR A 495 -31.90 -1.70 -27.20
C TYR A 495 -32.02 -0.54 -28.19
N MET A 496 -30.90 0.02 -28.67
CA MET A 496 -30.90 1.13 -29.62
C MET A 496 -29.60 1.22 -30.44
N THR A 497 -29.68 1.91 -31.58
CA THR A 497 -28.53 2.25 -32.41
C THR A 497 -27.64 3.30 -31.75
N ILE A 498 -26.34 3.31 -32.05
CA ILE A 498 -25.40 4.35 -31.58
C ILE A 498 -25.86 5.78 -31.89
N GLN A 499 -26.43 6.04 -33.08
CA GLN A 499 -26.91 7.38 -33.39
C GLN A 499 -28.00 7.86 -32.43
N LYS A 500 -28.93 6.97 -32.05
CA LYS A 500 -29.99 7.28 -31.07
C LYS A 500 -29.39 7.54 -29.69
N LEU A 501 -28.35 6.80 -29.29
CA LEU A 501 -27.65 7.05 -28.04
C LEU A 501 -27.02 8.44 -28.03
N LEU A 502 -26.22 8.77 -29.04
CA LEU A 502 -25.51 10.05 -29.14
C LEU A 502 -26.49 11.23 -29.15
N ASN A 503 -27.55 11.16 -29.95
CA ASN A 503 -28.57 12.22 -30.00
C ASN A 503 -29.28 12.44 -28.65
N ARG A 504 -29.44 11.38 -27.84
CA ARG A 504 -30.05 11.49 -26.51
C ARG A 504 -29.08 12.09 -25.50
N ILE A 505 -27.82 11.68 -25.53
CA ILE A 505 -26.78 12.26 -24.67
C ILE A 505 -26.64 13.75 -24.97
N GLU A 506 -26.56 14.14 -26.24
CA GLU A 506 -26.50 15.55 -26.67
C GLU A 506 -27.71 16.34 -26.14
N LYS A 507 -28.92 15.78 -26.31
CA LYS A 507 -30.16 16.41 -25.84
C LYS A 507 -30.19 16.60 -24.32
N TYR A 508 -29.73 15.61 -23.54
CA TYR A 508 -29.70 15.71 -22.09
C TYR A 508 -28.57 16.61 -21.57
N ALA A 509 -27.41 16.61 -22.24
CA ALA A 509 -26.27 17.44 -21.88
C ALA A 509 -26.50 18.91 -22.25
N GLY A 510 -27.41 19.19 -23.18
CA GLY A 510 -27.67 20.54 -23.68
C GLY A 510 -26.48 21.16 -24.43
N CYS A 511 -25.50 20.34 -24.82
CA CYS A 511 -24.26 20.74 -25.47
C CYS A 511 -24.05 19.90 -26.72
N ALA A 512 -23.66 20.53 -27.82
CA ALA A 512 -23.21 19.82 -29.01
C ALA A 512 -21.84 19.16 -28.79
N TYR A 513 -21.58 18.11 -29.56
CA TYR A 513 -20.24 17.49 -29.65
C TYR A 513 -19.25 18.40 -30.40
N GLU A 514 -17.95 18.10 -30.30
CA GLU A 514 -16.87 18.74 -31.06
C GLU A 514 -16.70 20.25 -30.80
N THR A 515 -17.19 20.74 -29.65
CA THR A 515 -17.12 22.16 -29.28
C THR A 515 -15.73 22.61 -28.82
N ASN A 516 -14.76 21.69 -28.69
CA ASN A 516 -13.41 21.90 -28.15
C ASN A 516 -13.39 22.59 -26.76
N CYS A 517 -14.51 22.55 -26.03
CA CYS A 517 -14.65 23.11 -24.70
C CYS A 517 -14.58 22.00 -23.65
N GLY A 518 -13.60 22.06 -22.74
CA GLY A 518 -13.45 21.05 -21.69
C GLY A 518 -14.66 20.94 -20.75
N ARG A 519 -15.41 22.05 -20.54
CA ARG A 519 -16.65 22.02 -19.75
C ARG A 519 -17.75 21.23 -20.47
N ALA A 520 -17.99 21.51 -21.74
CA ALA A 520 -18.98 20.79 -22.54
C ALA A 520 -18.65 19.29 -22.61
N MET A 521 -17.38 18.94 -22.77
CA MET A 521 -16.93 17.55 -22.76
C MET A 521 -17.23 16.84 -21.42
N ASN A 522 -16.96 17.50 -20.29
CA ASN A 522 -17.27 16.92 -18.97
C ASN A 522 -18.78 16.73 -18.76
N GLU A 523 -19.61 17.68 -19.20
CA GLU A 523 -21.07 17.56 -19.13
C GLU A 523 -21.57 16.39 -19.99
N ILE A 524 -21.04 16.22 -21.20
CA ILE A 524 -21.35 15.08 -22.06
C ILE A 524 -20.98 13.75 -21.38
N GLN A 525 -19.81 13.67 -20.74
CA GLN A 525 -19.39 12.45 -20.04
C GLN A 525 -20.27 12.11 -18.84
N ASN A 526 -20.53 13.10 -17.98
CA ASN A 526 -21.38 12.92 -16.81
C ASN A 526 -22.80 12.51 -17.22
N THR A 527 -23.34 13.18 -18.24
CA THR A 527 -24.67 12.87 -18.79
C THR A 527 -24.70 11.47 -19.40
N ALA A 528 -23.67 11.07 -20.14
CA ALA A 528 -23.59 9.75 -20.75
C ALA A 528 -23.59 8.63 -19.70
N ILE A 529 -22.78 8.77 -18.65
CA ILE A 529 -22.72 7.81 -17.54
C ILE A 529 -24.07 7.74 -16.82
N MET A 530 -24.62 8.89 -16.42
CA MET A 530 -25.90 8.96 -15.71
C MET A 530 -27.06 8.36 -16.53
N TYR A 531 -27.07 8.61 -17.85
CA TYR A 531 -28.09 8.05 -18.72
C TYR A 531 -28.04 6.53 -18.78
N LEU A 532 -26.83 5.96 -18.84
CA LEU A 532 -26.64 4.52 -18.87
C LEU A 532 -26.92 3.86 -17.52
N ASP A 533 -26.53 4.50 -16.43
CA ASP A 533 -26.89 4.05 -15.08
C ASP A 533 -28.40 4.00 -14.90
N TYR A 534 -29.11 5.02 -15.40
CA TYR A 534 -30.57 5.03 -15.43
C TYR A 534 -31.16 3.85 -16.21
N LEU A 535 -30.65 3.57 -17.42
CA LEU A 535 -31.11 2.43 -18.22
C LEU A 535 -30.81 1.10 -17.53
N ALA A 536 -29.62 0.93 -16.96
CA ALA A 536 -29.24 -0.27 -16.22
C ALA A 536 -30.10 -0.48 -14.96
N MET A 537 -30.51 0.59 -14.27
CA MET A 537 -31.45 0.53 -13.15
C MET A 537 -32.86 0.12 -13.59
N ARG A 538 -33.30 0.59 -14.77
CA ARG A 538 -34.58 0.20 -15.37
C ARG A 538 -34.60 -1.28 -15.75
N GLU A 539 -33.57 -1.77 -16.43
CA GLU A 539 -33.45 -3.19 -16.79
C GLU A 539 -33.47 -4.10 -15.55
N ARG A 540 -32.70 -3.75 -14.51
CA ARG A 540 -32.66 -4.50 -13.24
C ARG A 540 -34.02 -4.63 -12.56
N ARG A 541 -34.93 -3.69 -12.80
CA ARG A 541 -36.31 -3.71 -12.29
C ARG A 541 -37.30 -4.40 -13.23
N GLY A 542 -36.81 -4.99 -14.32
CA GLY A 542 -37.64 -5.70 -15.29
C GLY A 542 -38.45 -4.79 -16.21
N TYR A 543 -38.11 -3.50 -16.30
CA TYR A 543 -38.73 -2.63 -17.31
C TYR A 543 -38.24 -3.04 -18.70
N ASP A 544 -39.18 -3.15 -19.64
CA ASP A 544 -38.84 -3.43 -21.05
C ASP A 544 -38.21 -2.20 -21.70
N LEU A 545 -36.89 -2.25 -21.82
CA LEU A 545 -36.12 -1.20 -22.47
C LEU A 545 -36.36 -1.13 -23.97
N ASN A 546 -37.13 -1.99 -24.63
CA ASN A 546 -37.55 -1.75 -26.03
C ASN A 546 -38.61 -0.66 -26.15
N ASN A 547 -39.29 -0.31 -25.05
CA ASN A 547 -40.26 0.77 -25.03
C ASN A 547 -39.56 2.13 -24.86
N SER A 548 -39.73 3.00 -25.87
CA SER A 548 -39.11 4.33 -25.89
C SER A 548 -39.47 5.22 -24.70
N VAL A 549 -40.62 5.01 -24.06
CA VAL A 549 -41.05 5.77 -22.88
C VAL A 549 -40.12 5.51 -21.69
N TYR A 550 -39.68 4.26 -21.51
CA TYR A 550 -38.75 3.90 -20.44
C TYR A 550 -37.29 4.20 -20.80
N GLN A 551 -36.99 4.28 -22.09
CA GLN A 551 -35.65 4.69 -22.54
C GLN A 551 -35.41 6.20 -22.39
N GLN A 552 -36.46 7.05 -22.39
CA GLN A 552 -36.31 8.50 -22.50
C GLN A 552 -37.12 9.25 -21.43
N PRO A 553 -36.60 9.40 -20.19
CA PRO A 553 -37.23 10.24 -19.18
C PRO A 553 -37.27 11.71 -19.62
N ARG A 554 -38.30 12.46 -19.18
CA ARG A 554 -38.40 13.90 -19.47
C ARG A 554 -37.27 14.70 -18.83
N ASN A 555 -36.98 14.40 -17.56
CA ASN A 555 -35.86 14.94 -16.81
C ASN A 555 -35.00 13.75 -16.33
N LEU A 556 -33.76 13.68 -16.83
CA LEU A 556 -32.86 12.56 -16.52
C LEU A 556 -32.40 12.60 -15.07
N ASP A 557 -32.04 13.79 -14.55
CA ASP A 557 -31.57 13.95 -13.17
C ASP A 557 -32.65 13.53 -12.18
N GLU A 558 -33.87 14.06 -12.31
CA GLU A 558 -34.99 13.71 -11.43
C GLU A 558 -35.28 12.21 -11.47
N ALA A 559 -35.32 11.62 -12.67
CA ALA A 559 -35.58 10.20 -12.84
C ALA A 559 -34.46 9.33 -12.25
N HIS A 560 -33.20 9.72 -12.42
CA HIS A 560 -32.04 9.05 -11.84
C HIS A 560 -32.03 9.16 -10.31
N THR A 561 -32.28 10.36 -9.75
CA THR A 561 -32.37 10.60 -8.30
C THR A 561 -33.51 9.79 -7.67
N GLN A 562 -34.70 9.79 -8.29
CA GLN A 562 -35.83 9.02 -7.82
C GLN A 562 -35.50 7.52 -7.79
N MET A 563 -34.91 6.99 -8.86
CA MET A 563 -34.56 5.56 -8.92
C MET A 563 -33.49 5.19 -7.90
N THR A 564 -32.48 6.04 -7.71
CA THR A 564 -31.42 5.84 -6.69
C THR A 564 -32.03 5.83 -5.28
N ALA A 565 -32.95 6.74 -4.98
CA ALA A 565 -33.65 6.78 -3.69
C ALA A 565 -34.49 5.52 -3.45
N GLU A 566 -35.21 5.06 -4.47
CA GLU A 566 -36.00 3.83 -4.42
C GLU A 566 -35.10 2.58 -4.26
N THR A 567 -33.99 2.48 -4.99
CA THR A 567 -33.04 1.35 -4.88
C THR A 567 -32.39 1.31 -3.50
N ASN A 568 -31.94 2.45 -2.99
CA ASN A 568 -31.40 2.54 -1.63
C ASN A 568 -32.44 2.12 -0.59
N ARG A 569 -33.72 2.48 -0.79
CA ARG A 569 -34.79 2.07 0.11
C ARG A 569 -35.03 0.56 0.05
N GLU A 570 -35.10 -0.03 -1.15
CA GLU A 570 -35.27 -1.47 -1.36
C GLU A 570 -34.10 -2.28 -0.75
N GLU A 571 -32.86 -1.82 -0.93
CA GLU A 571 -31.67 -2.45 -0.35
C GLU A 571 -31.68 -2.36 1.18
N VAL A 572 -32.11 -1.23 1.74
CA VAL A 572 -32.28 -1.07 3.18
C VAL A 572 -33.35 -2.01 3.71
N GLU A 573 -34.53 -2.03 3.09
CA GLU A 573 -35.62 -2.92 3.49
C GLU A 573 -35.22 -4.39 3.37
N LYS A 574 -34.51 -4.77 2.30
CA LYS A 574 -33.95 -6.12 2.13
C LYS A 574 -32.94 -6.44 3.23
N ARG A 575 -31.97 -5.56 3.50
CA ARG A 575 -30.99 -5.77 4.57
C ARG A 575 -31.64 -5.89 5.94
N LEU A 576 -32.66 -5.07 6.22
CA LEU A 576 -33.42 -5.16 7.49
C LEU A 576 -34.14 -6.51 7.60
N ARG A 577 -34.80 -6.97 6.53
CA ARG A 577 -35.46 -8.30 6.48
C ARG A 577 -34.46 -9.44 6.71
N GLU A 578 -33.37 -9.48 5.95
CA GLU A 578 -32.32 -10.51 6.09
C GLU A 578 -31.71 -10.51 7.49
N THR A 579 -31.53 -9.33 8.08
CA THR A 579 -30.97 -9.20 9.43
C THR A 579 -31.97 -9.68 10.50
N GLU A 580 -33.27 -9.39 10.35
CA GLU A 580 -34.30 -9.93 11.25
C GLU A 580 -34.45 -11.45 11.16
N GLU A 581 -34.32 -12.02 9.94
CA GLU A 581 -34.30 -13.47 9.74
C GLU A 581 -33.07 -14.13 10.36
N LYS A 582 -31.90 -13.49 10.25
CA LYS A 582 -30.62 -13.99 10.79
C LYS A 582 -30.54 -13.92 12.32
N TYR A 583 -31.15 -12.91 12.95
CA TYR A 583 -31.07 -12.66 14.40
C TYR A 583 -32.45 -12.61 15.09
N PRO A 584 -33.23 -13.71 15.04
CA PRO A 584 -34.61 -13.72 15.53
C PRO A 584 -34.72 -13.65 17.06
N ASN A 585 -33.67 -14.02 17.81
CA ASN A 585 -33.74 -14.07 19.27
C ASN A 585 -33.75 -12.69 19.91
N ILE A 586 -33.21 -11.66 19.23
CA ILE A 586 -33.25 -10.26 19.70
C ILE A 586 -34.69 -9.84 19.98
N LYS A 587 -35.59 -10.05 19.01
CA LYS A 587 -37.02 -9.72 19.13
C LYS A 587 -37.74 -10.61 20.14
N LYS A 588 -37.39 -11.90 20.22
CA LYS A 588 -38.00 -12.85 21.16
C LYS A 588 -37.65 -12.53 22.62
N GLN A 589 -36.40 -12.13 22.87
CA GLN A 589 -35.90 -11.86 24.23
C GLN A 589 -36.21 -10.45 24.72
N TYR A 590 -36.62 -9.53 23.85
CA TYR A 590 -36.93 -8.14 24.19
C TYR A 590 -37.83 -8.00 25.44
N ARG A 591 -38.90 -8.80 25.55
CA ARG A 591 -39.81 -8.72 26.72
C ARG A 591 -39.12 -9.08 28.05
N ASN A 592 -38.18 -10.03 28.02
CA ASN A 592 -37.44 -10.44 29.22
C ASN A 592 -36.36 -9.41 29.55
N LEU A 593 -35.58 -8.99 28.55
CA LEU A 593 -34.56 -7.95 28.72
C LEU A 593 -35.17 -6.63 29.16
N ARG A 594 -36.38 -6.29 28.70
CA ARG A 594 -37.07 -5.08 29.13
C ARG A 594 -37.43 -5.14 30.62
N LYS A 595 -37.82 -6.30 31.15
CA LYS A 595 -38.08 -6.41 32.60
C LYS A 595 -36.83 -6.19 33.46
N GLU A 596 -35.66 -6.53 32.91
CA GLU A 596 -34.39 -6.49 33.62
C GLU A 596 -33.64 -5.17 33.48
N TYR A 597 -33.63 -4.57 32.27
CA TYR A 597 -32.78 -3.42 31.95
C TYR A 597 -33.56 -2.11 31.76
N TYR A 598 -34.89 -2.12 31.79
CA TYR A 598 -35.67 -0.89 31.63
C TYR A 598 -35.57 -0.01 32.87
N TYR A 599 -35.31 1.28 32.66
CA TYR A 599 -35.37 2.30 33.70
C TYR A 599 -35.75 3.64 33.07
N GLU A 600 -36.51 4.44 33.80
CA GLU A 600 -36.87 5.79 33.40
C GLU A 600 -36.80 6.72 34.62
N ASP A 601 -36.38 7.96 34.37
CA ASP A 601 -36.48 9.06 35.32
C ASP A 601 -37.07 10.28 34.61
N ALA A 602 -37.07 11.44 35.27
CA ALA A 602 -37.65 12.68 34.73
C ALA A 602 -36.97 13.21 33.44
N MET A 603 -35.80 12.70 33.06
CA MET A 603 -35.02 13.22 31.93
C MET A 603 -34.76 12.16 30.84
N TYR A 604 -34.50 10.91 31.22
CA TYR A 604 -34.05 9.85 30.33
C TYR A 604 -34.82 8.55 30.52
N VAL A 605 -34.91 7.78 29.44
CA VAL A 605 -35.35 6.39 29.43
C VAL A 605 -34.27 5.52 28.82
N ILE A 606 -33.95 4.41 29.47
CA ILE A 606 -33.05 3.37 28.96
C ILE A 606 -33.83 2.07 28.76
N ARG A 607 -33.67 1.45 27.60
CA ARG A 607 -34.33 0.18 27.26
C ARG A 607 -33.48 -0.67 26.32
N PRO A 608 -33.64 -2.00 26.30
CA PRO A 608 -33.02 -2.82 25.25
C PRO A 608 -33.60 -2.50 23.86
N ALA A 609 -32.84 -2.83 22.83
CA ALA A 609 -33.32 -2.82 21.45
C ALA A 609 -34.46 -3.83 21.24
N ARG A 610 -35.53 -3.41 20.56
CA ARG A 610 -36.75 -4.14 20.21
C ARG A 610 -36.50 -5.22 19.16
N SER A 611 -35.63 -4.96 18.19
CA SER A 611 -35.29 -5.92 17.13
C SER A 611 -33.92 -5.65 16.52
N ALA A 612 -33.45 -6.61 15.71
CA ALA A 612 -32.23 -6.48 14.93
C ALA A 612 -32.30 -5.30 13.95
N ALA A 613 -33.47 -5.06 13.33
CA ALA A 613 -33.70 -3.92 12.46
C ALA A 613 -33.54 -2.58 13.18
N GLU A 614 -33.99 -2.48 14.44
CA GLU A 614 -33.82 -1.25 15.23
C GLU A 614 -32.33 -0.94 15.48
N ILE A 615 -31.51 -1.95 15.79
CA ILE A 615 -30.06 -1.77 16.00
C ILE A 615 -29.36 -1.31 14.72
N VAL A 616 -29.74 -1.87 13.57
CA VAL A 616 -29.20 -1.48 12.26
C VAL A 616 -29.59 -0.05 11.91
N MET A 617 -30.86 0.32 12.11
CA MET A 617 -31.35 1.68 11.87
C MET A 617 -30.70 2.69 12.81
N GLU A 618 -30.52 2.32 14.07
CA GLU A 618 -29.83 3.14 15.07
C GLU A 618 -28.41 3.49 14.65
N GLY A 619 -27.60 2.49 14.28
CA GLY A 619 -26.23 2.71 13.82
C GLY A 619 -26.16 3.50 12.52
N ARG A 620 -27.18 3.38 11.66
CA ARG A 620 -27.28 4.16 10.43
C ARG A 620 -27.61 5.64 10.70
N ILE A 621 -28.57 5.92 11.59
CA ILE A 621 -29.00 7.28 11.94
C ILE A 621 -27.91 8.01 12.71
N LEU A 622 -27.33 7.35 13.72
CA LEU A 622 -26.28 7.94 14.55
C LEU A 622 -24.87 7.82 13.92
N HIS A 623 -24.76 7.28 12.70
CA HIS A 623 -23.49 7.14 11.98
C HIS A 623 -22.37 6.43 12.77
N HIS A 624 -22.70 5.35 13.48
CA HIS A 624 -21.73 4.56 14.25
C HIS A 624 -21.96 3.05 14.13
N CYS A 625 -20.95 2.26 14.52
CA CYS A 625 -20.82 0.86 14.11
C CYS A 625 -21.70 -0.17 14.87
N VAL A 626 -22.73 0.26 15.61
CA VAL A 626 -23.55 -0.65 16.44
C VAL A 626 -24.37 -1.63 15.60
N GLY A 627 -24.68 -1.27 14.35
CA GLY A 627 -25.43 -2.09 13.38
C GLY A 627 -24.61 -3.21 12.73
N GLY A 628 -23.37 -3.46 13.17
CA GLY A 628 -22.51 -4.51 12.62
C GLY A 628 -22.86 -5.92 13.11
N ASP A 629 -22.60 -6.93 12.28
CA ASP A 629 -22.88 -8.36 12.57
C ASP A 629 -22.31 -8.84 13.90
N ASN A 630 -21.17 -8.31 14.35
CA ASN A 630 -20.55 -8.66 15.63
C ASN A 630 -21.42 -8.27 16.83
N TYR A 631 -22.00 -7.06 16.82
CA TYR A 631 -22.90 -6.59 17.88
C TYR A 631 -24.23 -7.33 17.86
N LEU A 632 -24.78 -7.54 16.66
CA LEU A 632 -26.01 -8.30 16.46
C LEU A 632 -25.88 -9.76 16.92
N SER A 633 -24.76 -10.43 16.61
CA SER A 633 -24.49 -11.81 17.05
C SER A 633 -24.38 -11.90 18.57
N LYS A 634 -23.62 -10.99 19.20
CA LYS A 634 -23.46 -10.97 20.66
C LYS A 634 -24.78 -10.71 21.39
N HIS A 635 -25.61 -9.81 20.87
CA HIS A 635 -26.96 -9.57 21.40
C HIS A 635 -27.85 -10.79 21.25
N ASN A 636 -27.87 -11.41 20.06
CA ASN A 636 -28.68 -12.58 19.77
C ASN A 636 -28.28 -13.83 20.58
N GLU A 637 -26.99 -13.95 20.92
CA GLU A 637 -26.42 -15.04 21.73
C GLU A 637 -26.42 -14.75 23.24
N GLY A 638 -26.78 -13.54 23.68
CA GLY A 638 -26.78 -13.15 25.10
C GLY A 638 -25.39 -12.87 25.70
N LYS A 639 -24.36 -12.63 24.88
CA LYS A 639 -23.00 -12.31 25.32
C LYS A 639 -22.84 -10.84 25.75
N SER A 640 -23.54 -9.94 25.07
CA SER A 640 -23.68 -8.54 25.45
C SER A 640 -24.99 -8.00 24.89
N TYR A 641 -25.65 -7.09 25.60
CA TYR A 641 -26.90 -6.48 25.14
C TYR A 641 -26.68 -5.03 24.73
N ILE A 642 -27.45 -4.59 23.74
CA ILE A 642 -27.48 -3.21 23.26
C ILE A 642 -28.71 -2.55 23.87
N LEU A 643 -28.46 -1.52 24.69
CA LEU A 643 -29.46 -0.64 25.27
C LEU A 643 -29.46 0.69 24.54
N MET A 644 -30.63 1.28 24.44
CA MET A 644 -30.92 2.56 23.81
C MET A 644 -31.37 3.52 24.91
N MET A 645 -30.59 4.58 25.10
CA MET A 645 -30.93 5.70 25.96
C MET A 645 -31.55 6.81 25.11
N ARG A 646 -32.63 7.40 25.61
CA ARG A 646 -33.46 8.41 24.93
C ARG A 646 -33.84 9.50 25.91
N TYR A 647 -34.17 10.68 25.40
CA TYR A 647 -34.85 11.70 26.21
C TYR A 647 -36.29 11.27 26.47
N GLN A 648 -36.80 11.50 27.68
CA GLN A 648 -38.18 11.12 28.00
C GLN A 648 -39.22 11.90 27.18
N LYS A 649 -38.90 13.15 26.79
CA LYS A 649 -39.75 13.98 25.93
C LYS A 649 -39.79 13.49 24.47
N GLU A 650 -38.77 12.75 24.03
CA GLU A 650 -38.62 12.27 22.64
C GLU A 650 -38.12 10.80 22.61
N PRO A 651 -38.94 9.83 23.06
CA PRO A 651 -38.51 8.45 23.27
C PRO A 651 -38.23 7.67 21.98
N GLU A 652 -38.66 8.17 20.83
CA GLU A 652 -38.45 7.54 19.52
C GLU A 652 -37.27 8.17 18.74
N THR A 653 -36.65 9.25 19.23
CA THR A 653 -35.49 9.90 18.60
C THR A 653 -34.18 9.28 19.08
N PRO A 654 -33.33 8.71 18.20
CA PRO A 654 -32.01 8.18 18.57
C PRO A 654 -31.13 9.19 19.31
N TYR A 655 -30.49 8.76 20.40
CA TYR A 655 -29.63 9.63 21.22
C TYR A 655 -28.32 8.95 21.61
N ILE A 656 -28.36 7.93 22.47
CA ILE A 656 -27.16 7.21 22.92
C ILE A 656 -27.40 5.69 22.86
N THR A 657 -26.40 4.97 22.37
CA THR A 657 -26.34 3.50 22.39
C THR A 657 -25.35 3.02 23.43
N ILE A 658 -25.70 1.95 24.14
CA ILE A 658 -24.95 1.42 25.28
C ILE A 658 -24.79 -0.09 25.10
N GLU A 659 -23.58 -0.62 25.20
CA GLU A 659 -23.33 -2.06 25.26
C GLU A 659 -23.10 -2.48 26.71
N ILE A 660 -23.89 -3.42 27.20
CA ILE A 660 -23.80 -3.97 28.56
C ILE A 660 -23.42 -5.44 28.54
N ASN A 661 -22.51 -5.84 29.44
CA ASN A 661 -22.20 -7.24 29.69
C ASN A 661 -23.13 -7.78 30.80
N PRO A 662 -23.97 -8.80 30.52
CA PRO A 662 -24.95 -9.31 31.47
C PRO A 662 -24.33 -10.08 32.65
N GLU A 663 -23.23 -10.81 32.44
CA GLU A 663 -22.57 -11.59 33.51
C GLU A 663 -21.95 -10.67 34.57
N GLN A 664 -21.28 -9.60 34.13
CA GLN A 664 -20.58 -8.66 35.00
C GLN A 664 -21.46 -7.49 35.46
N LYS A 665 -22.68 -7.36 34.91
CA LYS A 665 -23.56 -6.18 35.05
C LYS A 665 -22.77 -4.87 34.93
N ARG A 666 -22.03 -4.74 33.82
CA ARG A 666 -21.12 -3.61 33.56
C ARG A 666 -21.31 -3.09 32.15
N ILE A 667 -21.33 -1.77 32.01
CA ILE A 667 -21.29 -1.10 30.70
C ILE A 667 -19.90 -1.29 30.10
N VAL A 668 -19.86 -1.88 28.91
CA VAL A 668 -18.64 -2.08 28.12
C VAL A 668 -18.26 -0.78 27.42
N GLN A 669 -19.24 -0.13 26.79
CA GLN A 669 -19.07 1.13 26.07
C GLN A 669 -20.42 1.81 25.80
N TRP A 670 -20.39 3.12 25.54
CA TRP A 670 -21.55 3.90 25.11
C TRP A 670 -21.13 5.04 24.17
N TYR A 671 -21.95 5.32 23.17
CA TYR A 671 -21.71 6.34 22.14
C TYR A 671 -23.01 6.97 21.63
N GLY A 672 -22.93 8.26 21.28
CA GLY A 672 -23.95 8.99 20.51
C GLY A 672 -23.53 9.15 19.05
N GLU A 673 -24.02 10.20 18.38
CA GLU A 673 -23.77 10.47 16.97
C GLU A 673 -22.26 10.50 16.63
N ARG A 674 -21.85 9.82 15.54
CA ARG A 674 -20.46 9.74 15.04
C ARG A 674 -19.43 9.32 16.09
N ASP A 675 -19.77 8.34 16.91
CA ASP A 675 -18.93 7.80 17.99
C ASP A 675 -18.54 8.86 19.04
N THR A 676 -19.32 9.94 19.18
CA THR A 676 -19.09 10.98 20.19
C THR A 676 -19.74 10.64 21.54
N LYS A 677 -19.32 11.34 22.59
CA LYS A 677 -19.89 11.20 23.95
C LYS A 677 -20.49 12.55 24.40
N PRO A 678 -21.76 12.82 24.05
CA PRO A 678 -22.42 14.05 24.49
C PRO A 678 -22.52 14.12 26.02
N ASP A 679 -22.33 15.32 26.59
CA ASP A 679 -22.44 15.60 28.03
C ASP A 679 -21.82 14.52 28.93
N LYS A 680 -20.59 14.09 28.58
CA LYS A 680 -19.91 12.91 29.13
C LYS A 680 -20.02 12.78 30.65
N GLU A 681 -19.79 13.86 31.39
CA GLU A 681 -19.82 13.84 32.87
C GLU A 681 -21.22 13.56 33.41
N LYS A 682 -22.24 14.23 32.85
CA LYS A 682 -23.63 14.07 33.26
C LYS A 682 -24.17 12.68 32.89
N ILE A 683 -23.89 12.22 31.68
CA ILE A 683 -24.34 10.90 31.20
C ILE A 683 -23.60 9.78 31.93
N GLN A 684 -22.30 9.92 32.19
CA GLN A 684 -21.56 8.92 32.95
C GLN A 684 -22.07 8.81 34.38
N SER A 685 -22.30 9.93 35.07
CA SER A 685 -22.89 9.94 36.41
C SER A 685 -24.28 9.29 36.45
N TRP A 686 -25.10 9.53 35.43
CA TRP A 686 -26.41 8.90 35.29
C TRP A 686 -26.30 7.38 35.08
N LEU A 687 -25.41 6.94 34.19
CA LEU A 687 -25.17 5.53 33.91
C LEU A 687 -24.57 4.77 35.11
N ASP A 688 -23.74 5.44 35.91
CA ASP A 688 -23.17 4.85 37.13
C ASP A 688 -24.26 4.61 38.19
N ASN A 689 -25.17 5.58 38.38
CA ASN A 689 -26.36 5.42 39.23
C ASN A 689 -27.28 4.29 38.73
N TYR A 690 -27.56 4.27 37.42
CA TYR A 690 -28.32 3.17 36.80
C TYR A 690 -27.67 1.80 37.06
N LEU A 691 -26.34 1.69 36.96
CA LEU A 691 -25.61 0.45 37.22
C LEU A 691 -25.67 0.02 38.69
N GLU A 692 -25.64 0.97 39.64
CA GLU A 692 -25.85 0.69 41.06
C GLU A 692 -27.24 0.10 41.30
N LYS A 693 -28.29 0.75 40.77
CA LYS A 693 -29.68 0.28 40.85
C LYS A 693 -29.88 -1.10 40.21
N LEU A 694 -29.23 -1.36 39.08
CA LEU A 694 -29.27 -2.67 38.39
C LEU A 694 -28.59 -3.79 39.20
N LYS A 695 -27.58 -3.47 40.02
CA LYS A 695 -26.89 -4.42 40.89
C LYS A 695 -27.63 -4.68 42.19
N SER A 696 -28.22 -3.65 42.80
CA SER A 696 -29.04 -3.76 44.02
C SER A 696 -30.41 -4.39 43.77
N GLY A 697 -30.89 -4.42 42.53
CA GLY A 697 -32.20 -4.96 42.18
C GLY A 697 -33.36 -4.00 42.48
N THR A 698 -33.06 -2.74 42.81
CA THR A 698 -34.04 -1.71 43.19
C THR A 698 -34.60 -0.92 42.01
N LEU A 699 -34.34 -1.36 40.76
CA LEU A 699 -34.87 -0.74 39.54
C LEU A 699 -36.41 -0.65 39.51
N GLN A 700 -37.11 -1.48 40.27
CA GLN A 700 -38.58 -1.56 40.33
C GLN A 700 -39.21 -0.90 41.58
N GLU A 701 -38.42 -0.47 42.57
CA GLU A 701 -38.99 0.04 43.84
C GLU A 701 -39.57 1.46 43.69
N GLU A 702 -39.00 2.32 42.85
CA GLU A 702 -39.44 3.72 42.68
C GLU A 702 -40.57 3.93 41.66
N THR A 703 -40.87 2.96 40.77
CA THR A 703 -42.07 3.08 39.90
C THR A 703 -43.37 3.11 40.71
N SER A 704 -43.32 2.64 41.95
CA SER A 704 -44.43 2.65 42.92
C SER A 704 -44.60 4.00 43.64
N GLU A 705 -43.53 4.79 43.81
CA GLU A 705 -43.57 6.05 44.57
C GLU A 705 -43.99 7.26 43.71
N VAL A 706 -43.82 7.21 42.39
CA VAL A 706 -44.32 8.27 41.49
C VAL A 706 -45.84 8.20 41.32
N MET A 707 -46.46 7.01 41.47
CA MET A 707 -47.93 6.86 41.45
C MET A 707 -48.63 7.28 42.76
N THR A 708 -47.91 7.47 43.87
CA THR A 708 -48.50 7.90 45.16
C THR A 708 -48.30 9.39 45.46
N MET A 709 -47.53 10.13 44.67
CA MET A 709 -47.38 11.59 44.79
C MET A 709 -48.16 12.40 43.73
N THR A 710 -49.04 11.76 42.96
CA THR A 710 -50.03 12.41 42.10
C THR A 710 -51.44 11.84 42.34
N ALA A 711 -51.92 12.01 43.57
CA ALA A 711 -53.33 11.94 43.94
C ALA A 711 -53.72 13.24 44.65
#